data_AF-A0A3A9BQJ3-F1
#
_entry.id   AF-A0A3A9BQJ3-F1
#
_cell.length_a   1.000
_cell.length_b   1.000
_cell.length_c   1.000
_cell.angle_alpha   90.00
_cell.angle_beta   90.00
_cell.angle_gamma   90.00
#
_symmetry.space_group_name_H-M   'P 1'
#
loop_
_entity.id
_entity.type
_entity.pdbx_description
1 polymer ?
#
loop_
_entity_poly.entity_id
_entity_poly.type
_entity_poly.pdbx_seq_one_letter_code
_entity_poly.pdbx_strand_id
1 'polypeptide(L)'
;MAELNLKQIIDRLNAEFAGDTRKLVFWYDDKAQFEEDMQGVRLENAKVYYLQRDNQFYTKYFLERVDTATNYLIYAPFPKPETADNHLEDTLLYSKRFFADRAALLLADLGIDEKYRPLIEKHIKFWAEKKRAQRFYDLEIENYNETNILVGIMAALCFARTCSFEDVVRVVLTGGGLADNSFLAEFERYDLLDAFWKLCEQHFGYTDVKPTLEKLIVAMFVTYTAKYIGAELPKPWKMFQSYKSGNIIAFLDNLMNSVIYRETYDALSAHVAKSLNAGTVFAGYLPEDLAGCDTFLCIDQIIIKWMTDRLLNEDIGAKLGTLTIPQVCEKRQKMHFGPQMEQSYSLLDSAYHLITAAAYHCPDGFKAIVDTYRNTDCQIDSAYRRFYFAYDQLADTADFETLRELAENIYTNEFLAKLLPKWNAGLVDGDSLTSIPAQVDFFSRHIKNAKDRVVVIISDALRFEVGRELFQRMQDAPKCVFAKLEIQLGVLPSYTRLGMAALLPHKSLTMTDDYQVLVDDVLCDSLAGREKVLQSYVPGSVCVQFDDMKALKKMELREIITGKQVVYIYHNQIDARGDKLNTENEVFSACQEAIQEIIDLIHRIAVGANTIHFIVTADHGFIYKRDKVTESGKMGGVSDKGAFVNRRFIVSSVPVVDMEDLKAGRKAFTKDEWIDVLLRSIGMEPDKLEERVKWLLLARMLPLVENNFNLCELGPRSTGKSHLYKEISPNSILVSGGQTTVANLFYNMGRKTVGLVGLWDCVAFDEVAGINFKDKDGIQIMKDYMASGSFARGKEEKAASASMVFVGNINQSVDVLLKTSSLFDPFPLEMGTDTAFLDRMHCYLPGWEIPKFRPGHFTNDYGFITDYLAEFLRELRKEQYGDALDKHFRLGKNLNQRDTIAVRKIVGGLLKLVYPDGEFSKEELEEILAISLEMRRRVKEQLKKLGGMEFYDVNFSYIDNDTFEEHYVSVPEQGGGKLIPEGICNPGQVYTVGYGKSGMIGVFCLESQMLPGNGKFERTGIGSDRDCREAANTAFNFLKANANRISGTISTTTKDYIVNYQDLQGIGMTSRLALPTLIAICSIALGKPTLSSLAVLGEISISGTMIKVEELANALQVCVDSGAKKVLLPMTSAVDLATVPADLISSFNLIFYNSAEDAVFKALGVEKSVRLVTRNNFLKTQCQKEKSRWSDVNSGSLIFSEKLSLTNGILVHNAYGFACPAAWTGIYLMTFYVE
;
A
#
# COMPACT_ATOMS: atom_id res chain seq x y z
N MET A 1 -30.93 -13.50 -67.57
CA MET A 1 -29.94 -14.09 -68.50
C MET A 1 -30.36 -15.46 -69.05
N ALA A 2 -30.68 -16.48 -68.23
CA ALA A 2 -31.10 -17.80 -68.78
C ALA A 2 -32.35 -17.76 -69.71
N GLU A 3 -33.36 -16.95 -69.38
CA GLU A 3 -34.54 -16.74 -70.25
C GLU A 3 -34.21 -16.01 -71.57
N LEU A 4 -33.18 -15.16 -71.58
CA LEU A 4 -32.75 -14.44 -72.79
C LEU A 4 -32.04 -15.38 -73.78
N ASN A 5 -31.21 -16.29 -73.26
CA ASN A 5 -30.47 -17.29 -74.04
C ASN A 5 -31.40 -18.33 -74.67
N LEU A 6 -32.38 -18.83 -73.92
CA LEU A 6 -33.38 -19.74 -74.46
C LEU A 6 -34.24 -19.07 -75.54
N LYS A 7 -34.63 -17.80 -75.33
CA LYS A 7 -35.38 -17.03 -76.33
C LYS A 7 -34.61 -16.85 -77.63
N GLN A 8 -33.32 -16.50 -77.58
CA GLN A 8 -32.49 -16.37 -78.79
C GLN A 8 -32.31 -17.71 -79.53
N ILE A 9 -32.19 -18.82 -78.79
CA ILE A 9 -32.15 -20.17 -79.36
C ILE A 9 -33.49 -20.50 -80.04
N ILE A 10 -34.62 -20.22 -79.37
CA ILE A 10 -35.97 -20.43 -79.90
C ILE A 10 -36.21 -19.57 -81.15
N ASP A 11 -35.81 -18.31 -81.15
CA ASP A 11 -35.98 -17.39 -82.28
C ASP A 11 -35.18 -17.88 -83.51
N ARG A 12 -33.94 -18.36 -83.31
CA ARG A 12 -33.15 -18.97 -84.38
C ARG A 12 -33.76 -20.28 -84.88
N LEU A 13 -34.24 -21.14 -83.98
CA LEU A 13 -34.94 -22.37 -84.35
C LEU A 13 -36.21 -22.08 -85.14
N ASN A 14 -37.02 -21.11 -84.72
CA ASN A 14 -38.24 -20.70 -85.44
C ASN A 14 -37.92 -20.15 -86.84
N ALA A 15 -36.85 -19.36 -86.99
CA ALA A 15 -36.38 -18.91 -88.31
C ALA A 15 -36.00 -20.09 -89.22
N GLU A 16 -35.39 -21.14 -88.66
CA GLU A 16 -35.01 -22.34 -89.41
C GLU A 16 -36.22 -23.11 -89.95
N PHE A 17 -37.34 -23.10 -89.22
CA PHE A 17 -38.58 -23.76 -89.62
C PHE A 17 -39.52 -22.92 -90.50
N ALA A 18 -39.13 -21.72 -90.93
CA ALA A 18 -39.94 -20.89 -91.83
C ALA A 18 -40.00 -21.45 -93.26
N GLY A 19 -41.17 -21.38 -93.92
CA GLY A 19 -41.41 -21.81 -95.31
C GLY A 19 -42.33 -23.04 -95.46
N ASP A 20 -42.70 -23.36 -96.71
CA ASP A 20 -43.80 -24.31 -97.02
C ASP A 20 -43.38 -25.77 -97.25
N THR A 21 -42.08 -26.07 -97.16
CA THR A 21 -41.54 -27.43 -97.32
C THR A 21 -41.22 -28.06 -95.97
N ARG A 22 -41.46 -29.38 -95.85
CA ARG A 22 -41.17 -30.12 -94.61
C ARG A 22 -39.68 -30.08 -94.28
N LYS A 23 -39.36 -29.75 -93.02
CA LYS A 23 -38.01 -29.66 -92.46
C LYS A 23 -37.86 -30.52 -91.22
N LEU A 24 -36.79 -31.30 -91.21
CA LEU A 24 -36.29 -32.00 -90.03
C LEU A 24 -34.98 -31.32 -89.62
N VAL A 25 -34.89 -30.93 -88.36
CA VAL A 25 -33.68 -30.31 -87.79
C VAL A 25 -33.19 -31.18 -86.65
N PHE A 26 -31.94 -31.63 -86.72
CA PHE A 26 -31.29 -32.41 -85.67
C PHE A 26 -30.45 -31.50 -84.78
N TRP A 27 -30.66 -31.61 -83.48
CA TRP A 27 -29.80 -31.00 -82.47
C TRP A 27 -29.30 -32.08 -81.52
N TYR A 28 -28.04 -32.46 -81.71
CA TYR A 28 -27.29 -33.26 -80.74
C TYR A 28 -26.63 -32.32 -79.75
N ASP A 29 -27.14 -32.33 -78.53
CA ASP A 29 -26.57 -31.62 -77.40
C ASP A 29 -25.62 -32.57 -76.68
N ASP A 30 -24.38 -32.63 -77.19
CA ASP A 30 -23.36 -33.60 -76.79
C ASP A 30 -23.10 -33.64 -75.27
N LYS A 31 -23.33 -32.51 -74.58
CA LYS A 31 -23.11 -32.36 -73.13
C LYS A 31 -24.41 -32.22 -72.34
N ALA A 32 -25.57 -32.43 -72.98
CA ALA A 32 -26.90 -32.24 -72.39
C ALA A 32 -27.09 -30.88 -71.70
N GLN A 33 -26.43 -29.83 -72.20
CA GLN A 33 -26.37 -28.51 -71.55
C GLN A 33 -27.70 -27.75 -71.52
N PHE A 34 -28.65 -28.14 -72.38
CA PHE A 34 -29.96 -27.52 -72.57
C PHE A 34 -31.13 -28.48 -72.28
N GLU A 35 -30.86 -29.66 -71.70
CA GLU A 35 -31.88 -30.71 -71.52
C GLU A 35 -33.06 -30.25 -70.65
N GLU A 36 -32.77 -29.59 -69.53
CA GLU A 36 -33.79 -28.99 -68.66
C GLU A 36 -34.49 -27.79 -69.33
N ASP A 37 -33.73 -26.95 -70.06
CA ASP A 37 -34.27 -25.74 -70.68
C ASP A 37 -35.20 -26.05 -71.88
N MET A 38 -35.04 -27.20 -72.52
CA MET A 38 -35.91 -27.63 -73.63
C MET A 38 -37.27 -28.15 -73.15
N GLN A 39 -37.39 -28.61 -71.89
CA GLN A 39 -38.63 -29.14 -71.34
C GLN A 39 -39.75 -28.09 -71.36
N GLY A 40 -40.73 -28.28 -72.25
CA GLY A 40 -41.87 -27.35 -72.41
C GLY A 40 -41.71 -26.28 -73.48
N VAL A 41 -40.60 -26.27 -74.24
CA VAL A 41 -40.42 -25.36 -75.39
C VAL A 41 -41.49 -25.60 -76.46
N ARG A 42 -42.07 -24.51 -76.96
CA ARG A 42 -43.00 -24.51 -78.10
C ARG A 42 -42.39 -23.72 -79.26
N LEU A 43 -42.30 -24.36 -80.41
CA LEU A 43 -41.88 -23.74 -81.67
C LEU A 43 -43.12 -23.38 -82.49
N GLU A 44 -43.05 -22.32 -83.29
CA GLU A 44 -44.21 -21.80 -84.03
C GLU A 44 -44.62 -22.71 -85.19
N ASN A 45 -43.64 -23.20 -85.96
CA ASN A 45 -43.86 -23.99 -87.19
C ASN A 45 -43.28 -25.41 -87.12
N ALA A 46 -42.97 -25.92 -85.92
CA ALA A 46 -42.40 -27.25 -85.71
C ALA A 46 -42.79 -27.85 -84.35
N LYS A 47 -42.67 -29.17 -84.22
CA LYS A 47 -42.79 -29.88 -82.94
C LYS A 47 -41.41 -30.33 -82.46
N VAL A 48 -41.20 -30.34 -81.14
CA VAL A 48 -39.99 -30.90 -80.54
C VAL A 48 -40.18 -32.40 -80.32
N TYR A 49 -39.29 -33.22 -80.87
CA TYR A 49 -39.24 -34.66 -80.68
C TYR A 49 -37.96 -35.01 -79.91
N TYR A 50 -38.13 -35.61 -78.73
CA TYR A 50 -37.02 -36.01 -77.86
C TYR A 50 -36.52 -37.39 -78.25
N LEU A 51 -35.32 -37.45 -78.82
CA LEU A 51 -34.67 -38.70 -79.21
C LEU A 51 -34.15 -39.42 -77.95
N GLN A 52 -34.42 -40.72 -77.83
CA GLN A 52 -33.83 -41.58 -76.79
C GLN A 52 -32.73 -42.44 -77.41
N ARG A 53 -31.72 -42.83 -76.63
CA ARG A 53 -30.55 -43.56 -77.15
C ARG A 53 -30.92 -44.88 -77.82
N ASP A 54 -31.96 -45.55 -77.31
CA ASP A 54 -32.41 -46.89 -77.72
C ASP A 54 -33.60 -46.89 -78.70
N ASN A 55 -34.17 -45.73 -79.03
CA ASN A 55 -35.37 -45.64 -79.88
C ASN A 55 -35.11 -45.13 -81.31
N GLN A 56 -33.86 -45.12 -81.77
CA GLN A 56 -33.46 -44.54 -83.06
C GLN A 56 -34.19 -45.16 -84.26
N PHE A 57 -34.33 -46.50 -84.28
CA PHE A 57 -35.03 -47.19 -85.37
C PHE A 57 -36.53 -46.87 -85.40
N TYR A 58 -37.18 -46.83 -84.23
CA TYR A 58 -38.58 -46.40 -84.14
C TYR A 58 -38.74 -44.94 -84.58
N THR A 59 -37.85 -44.06 -84.14
CA THR A 59 -37.85 -42.64 -84.53
C THR A 59 -37.72 -42.50 -86.05
N LYS A 60 -36.88 -43.31 -86.69
CA LYS A 60 -36.75 -43.34 -88.15
C LYS A 60 -38.05 -43.74 -88.82
N TYR A 61 -38.66 -44.83 -88.37
CA TYR A 61 -39.94 -45.28 -88.88
C TYR A 61 -41.03 -44.22 -88.68
N PHE A 62 -41.06 -43.56 -87.52
CA PHE A 62 -42.01 -42.49 -87.22
C PHE A 62 -41.88 -41.31 -88.19
N LEU A 63 -40.66 -40.79 -88.37
CA LEU A 63 -40.39 -39.65 -89.24
C LEU A 63 -40.57 -39.96 -90.74
N GLU A 64 -40.29 -41.19 -91.17
CA GLU A 64 -40.29 -41.54 -92.60
C GLU A 64 -41.59 -42.21 -93.09
N ARG A 65 -42.38 -42.79 -92.19
CA ARG A 65 -43.57 -43.59 -92.55
C ARG A 65 -44.85 -43.20 -91.84
N VAL A 66 -44.77 -42.61 -90.64
CA VAL A 66 -45.96 -42.30 -89.83
C VAL A 66 -46.38 -40.84 -90.00
N ASP A 67 -45.47 -39.89 -89.76
CA ASP A 67 -45.75 -38.46 -89.89
C ASP A 67 -44.79 -37.80 -90.90
N THR A 68 -45.22 -37.77 -92.15
CA THR A 68 -44.43 -37.29 -93.29
C THR A 68 -44.73 -35.84 -93.67
N ALA A 69 -45.55 -35.12 -92.90
CA ALA A 69 -45.98 -33.75 -93.21
C ALA A 69 -45.50 -32.72 -92.18
N THR A 70 -45.37 -33.10 -90.90
CA THR A 70 -45.00 -32.16 -89.84
C THR A 70 -43.48 -31.89 -89.80
N ASN A 71 -43.11 -30.66 -89.48
CA ASN A 71 -41.73 -30.26 -89.17
C ASN A 71 -41.36 -30.69 -87.75
N TYR A 72 -40.15 -31.24 -87.59
CA TYR A 72 -39.66 -31.66 -86.28
C TYR A 72 -38.27 -31.09 -85.98
N LEU A 73 -38.09 -30.61 -84.75
CA LEU A 73 -36.79 -30.51 -84.09
C LEU A 73 -36.54 -31.82 -83.36
N ILE A 74 -35.60 -32.63 -83.85
CA ILE A 74 -35.14 -33.84 -83.21
C ILE A 74 -34.04 -33.43 -82.22
N TYR A 75 -34.39 -33.34 -80.95
CA TYR A 75 -33.47 -32.97 -79.87
C TYR A 75 -32.95 -34.23 -79.17
N ALA A 76 -31.63 -34.35 -79.09
CA ALA A 76 -30.94 -35.47 -78.46
C ALA A 76 -30.00 -34.94 -77.36
N PRO A 77 -30.30 -35.14 -76.06
CA PRO A 77 -29.45 -34.70 -74.95
C PRO A 77 -28.27 -35.65 -74.74
N PHE A 78 -27.57 -36.00 -75.82
CA PHE A 78 -26.40 -36.87 -75.83
C PHE A 78 -25.64 -36.73 -77.14
N PRO A 79 -24.35 -37.13 -77.18
CA PRO A 79 -23.55 -36.99 -78.38
C PRO A 79 -24.09 -37.86 -79.52
N LYS A 80 -23.92 -37.36 -80.74
CA LYS A 80 -24.26 -38.11 -81.95
C LYS A 80 -23.56 -39.49 -81.93
N PRO A 81 -24.29 -40.60 -82.10
CA PRO A 81 -23.67 -41.93 -82.20
C PRO A 81 -22.75 -42.03 -83.42
N GLU A 82 -21.79 -42.96 -83.39
CA GLU A 82 -20.97 -43.24 -84.57
C GLU A 82 -21.82 -43.75 -85.74
N THR A 83 -21.38 -43.44 -86.97
CA THR A 83 -22.13 -43.71 -88.22
C THR A 83 -22.61 -45.17 -88.33
N ALA A 84 -21.82 -46.14 -87.86
CA ALA A 84 -22.15 -47.56 -87.93
C ALA A 84 -23.34 -47.95 -87.01
N ASP A 85 -23.51 -47.22 -85.91
CA ASP A 85 -24.52 -47.49 -84.88
C ASP A 85 -25.68 -46.48 -84.90
N ASN A 86 -25.64 -45.49 -85.80
CA ASN A 86 -26.66 -44.46 -85.94
C ASN A 86 -27.69 -44.83 -87.01
N HIS A 87 -28.82 -45.42 -86.59
CA HIS A 87 -29.89 -45.79 -87.52
C HIS A 87 -30.52 -44.59 -88.24
N LEU A 88 -30.37 -43.37 -87.70
CA LEU A 88 -30.88 -42.11 -88.26
C LEU A 88 -29.85 -41.38 -89.14
N GLU A 89 -28.68 -41.98 -89.42
CA GLU A 89 -27.61 -41.32 -90.16
C GLU A 89 -28.01 -40.87 -91.57
N ASP A 90 -28.78 -41.69 -92.28
CA ASP A 90 -29.33 -41.34 -93.60
C ASP A 90 -30.38 -40.23 -93.50
N THR A 91 -31.25 -40.27 -92.50
CA THR A 91 -32.19 -39.19 -92.18
C THR A 91 -31.46 -37.87 -91.92
N LEU A 92 -30.33 -37.94 -91.22
CA LEU A 92 -29.44 -36.82 -90.93
C LEU A 92 -28.78 -36.20 -92.18
N LEU A 93 -28.59 -36.95 -93.27
CA LEU A 93 -27.90 -36.48 -94.48
C LEU A 93 -28.73 -35.50 -95.32
N TYR A 94 -30.06 -35.63 -95.31
CA TYR A 94 -30.97 -34.68 -95.98
C TYR A 94 -31.67 -33.73 -95.02
N SER A 95 -31.41 -33.84 -93.71
CA SER A 95 -31.91 -32.94 -92.67
C SER A 95 -30.91 -31.82 -92.36
N LYS A 96 -31.37 -30.75 -91.70
CA LYS A 96 -30.48 -29.67 -91.23
C LYS A 96 -29.98 -29.97 -89.82
N ARG A 97 -28.79 -29.48 -89.47
CA ARG A 97 -28.23 -29.60 -88.11
C ARG A 97 -28.26 -28.24 -87.41
N PHE A 98 -28.61 -28.24 -86.14
CA PHE A 98 -28.58 -27.08 -85.27
C PHE A 98 -27.55 -27.28 -84.17
N PHE A 99 -26.83 -26.21 -83.83
CA PHE A 99 -25.80 -26.19 -82.79
C PHE A 99 -25.98 -24.92 -81.95
N ALA A 100 -25.97 -25.07 -80.63
CA ALA A 100 -25.94 -23.97 -79.67
C ALA A 100 -24.85 -24.23 -78.63
N ASP A 101 -24.07 -23.21 -78.31
CA ASP A 101 -22.96 -23.27 -77.36
C ASP A 101 -23.21 -22.29 -76.21
N ARG A 102 -23.26 -22.83 -74.99
CA ARG A 102 -23.55 -22.08 -73.77
C ARG A 102 -22.46 -21.06 -73.43
N ALA A 103 -21.19 -21.32 -73.75
CA ALA A 103 -20.09 -20.38 -73.48
C ALA A 103 -20.15 -19.15 -74.40
N ALA A 104 -20.50 -19.36 -75.69
CA ALA A 104 -20.70 -18.28 -76.67
C ALA A 104 -21.83 -17.31 -76.26
N LEU A 105 -22.94 -17.86 -75.78
CA LEU A 105 -24.11 -17.12 -75.35
C LEU A 105 -23.83 -16.30 -74.07
N LEU A 106 -23.11 -16.88 -73.10
CA LEU A 106 -22.70 -16.18 -71.89
C LEU A 106 -21.76 -15.00 -72.16
N LEU A 107 -20.80 -15.15 -73.09
CA LEU A 107 -19.91 -14.06 -73.50
C LEU A 107 -20.69 -12.89 -74.10
N ALA A 108 -21.64 -13.18 -74.98
CA ALA A 108 -22.48 -12.17 -75.62
C ALA A 108 -23.37 -11.44 -74.61
N ASP A 109 -24.01 -12.17 -73.68
CA ASP A 109 -24.87 -11.60 -72.64
C ASP A 109 -24.12 -10.71 -71.65
N LEU A 110 -22.90 -11.09 -71.27
CA LEU A 110 -22.07 -10.33 -70.33
C LEU A 110 -21.30 -9.17 -70.99
N GLY A 111 -21.34 -9.07 -72.32
CA GLY A 111 -20.55 -8.09 -73.08
C GLY A 111 -19.04 -8.37 -73.06
N ILE A 112 -18.64 -9.63 -72.90
CA ILE A 112 -17.24 -10.05 -72.84
C ILE A 112 -16.76 -10.45 -74.25
N ASP A 113 -15.60 -9.94 -74.65
CA ASP A 113 -14.96 -10.23 -75.94
C ASP A 113 -14.67 -11.74 -76.11
N GLU A 114 -14.97 -12.26 -77.30
CA GLU A 114 -14.81 -13.67 -77.71
C GLU A 114 -13.41 -14.24 -77.40
N LYS A 115 -12.37 -13.38 -77.40
CA LYS A 115 -10.99 -13.79 -77.07
C LYS A 115 -10.83 -14.39 -75.66
N TYR A 116 -11.75 -14.08 -74.73
CA TYR A 116 -11.71 -14.62 -73.36
C TYR A 116 -12.51 -15.94 -73.21
N ARG A 117 -13.03 -16.50 -74.30
CA ARG A 117 -13.73 -17.80 -74.32
C ARG A 117 -12.98 -18.91 -73.58
N PRO A 118 -11.67 -19.14 -73.76
CA PRO A 118 -10.95 -20.19 -73.03
C PRO A 118 -10.99 -20.00 -71.50
N LEU A 119 -11.03 -18.76 -71.03
CA LEU A 119 -11.11 -18.42 -69.61
C LEU A 119 -12.49 -18.73 -69.02
N ILE A 120 -13.56 -18.40 -69.76
CA ILE A 120 -14.93 -18.74 -69.37
C ILE A 120 -15.14 -20.26 -69.35
N GLU A 121 -14.63 -20.96 -70.36
CA GLU A 121 -14.69 -22.42 -70.43
C GLU A 121 -13.91 -23.10 -69.31
N LYS A 122 -12.73 -22.57 -68.94
CA LYS A 122 -11.94 -23.05 -67.81
C LYS A 122 -12.73 -23.00 -66.49
N HIS A 123 -13.51 -21.93 -66.28
CA HIS A 123 -14.30 -21.73 -65.05
C HIS A 123 -15.79 -22.05 -65.24
N ILE A 124 -16.17 -22.92 -66.18
CA ILE A 124 -17.58 -23.22 -66.52
C ILE A 124 -18.42 -23.70 -65.33
N LYS A 125 -17.79 -24.35 -64.34
CA LYS A 125 -18.44 -24.79 -63.08
C LYS A 125 -19.05 -23.62 -62.30
N PHE A 126 -18.42 -22.45 -62.31
CA PHE A 126 -18.94 -21.24 -61.67
C PHE A 126 -20.18 -20.72 -62.41
N TRP A 127 -20.12 -20.67 -63.74
CA TRP A 127 -21.18 -20.16 -64.61
C TRP A 127 -22.41 -21.07 -64.70
N ALA A 128 -22.27 -22.35 -64.33
CA ALA A 128 -23.38 -23.29 -64.26
C ALA A 128 -24.45 -22.87 -63.23
N GLU A 129 -24.07 -22.12 -62.19
CA GLU A 129 -24.98 -21.70 -61.13
C GLU A 129 -25.55 -20.29 -61.36
N LYS A 130 -26.87 -20.23 -61.62
CA LYS A 130 -27.59 -19.00 -62.01
C LYS A 130 -27.38 -17.83 -61.03
N LYS A 131 -27.33 -18.08 -59.72
CA LYS A 131 -27.16 -17.03 -58.70
C LYS A 131 -25.77 -16.38 -58.73
N ARG A 132 -24.73 -17.13 -59.09
CA ARG A 132 -23.34 -16.64 -59.12
C ARG A 132 -23.05 -15.86 -60.38
N ALA A 133 -23.55 -16.34 -61.52
CA ALA A 133 -23.51 -15.61 -62.77
C ALA A 133 -24.26 -14.26 -62.66
N GLN A 134 -25.40 -14.23 -61.97
CA GLN A 134 -26.10 -12.98 -61.68
C GLN A 134 -25.26 -12.05 -60.80
N ARG A 135 -24.66 -12.56 -59.72
CA ARG A 135 -23.78 -11.74 -58.87
C ARG A 135 -22.60 -11.15 -59.60
N PHE A 136 -21.97 -11.90 -60.50
CA PHE A 136 -20.90 -11.39 -61.34
C PHE A 136 -21.39 -10.23 -62.22
N TYR A 137 -22.59 -10.36 -62.80
CA TYR A 137 -23.21 -9.30 -63.58
C TYR A 137 -23.51 -8.05 -62.72
N ASP A 138 -23.99 -8.25 -61.49
CA ASP A 138 -24.29 -7.17 -60.55
C ASP A 138 -23.05 -6.38 -60.07
N LEU A 139 -21.82 -6.85 -60.37
CA LEU A 139 -20.58 -6.11 -60.10
C LEU A 139 -20.32 -4.98 -61.10
N GLU A 140 -21.09 -4.88 -62.19
CA GLU A 140 -21.04 -3.80 -63.18
C GLU A 140 -19.61 -3.51 -63.70
N ILE A 141 -18.89 -4.56 -64.11
CA ILE A 141 -17.50 -4.46 -64.57
C ILE A 141 -17.41 -3.65 -65.86
N GLU A 142 -16.81 -2.45 -65.79
CA GLU A 142 -16.70 -1.54 -66.94
C GLU A 142 -15.71 -2.03 -68.01
N ASN A 143 -14.65 -2.73 -67.61
CA ASN A 143 -13.54 -3.13 -68.49
C ASN A 143 -13.14 -4.59 -68.29
N TYR A 144 -13.49 -5.44 -69.25
CA TYR A 144 -13.14 -6.86 -69.23
C TYR A 144 -11.72 -7.13 -69.72
N ASN A 145 -10.89 -7.62 -68.79
CA ASN A 145 -9.60 -8.24 -69.06
C ASN A 145 -9.46 -9.51 -68.20
N GLU A 146 -8.43 -10.33 -68.48
CA GLU A 146 -8.23 -11.59 -67.76
C GLU A 146 -8.22 -11.41 -66.23
N THR A 147 -7.53 -10.39 -65.73
CA THR A 147 -7.48 -10.05 -64.31
C THR A 147 -8.83 -9.66 -63.74
N ASN A 148 -9.55 -8.72 -64.37
CA ASN A 148 -10.84 -8.24 -63.89
C ASN A 148 -11.92 -9.32 -63.95
N ILE A 149 -11.86 -10.22 -64.94
CA ILE A 149 -12.76 -11.38 -65.00
C ILE A 149 -12.47 -12.32 -63.82
N LEU A 150 -11.20 -12.64 -63.56
CA LEU A 150 -10.83 -13.49 -62.41
C LEU A 150 -11.21 -12.86 -61.07
N VAL A 151 -10.93 -11.56 -60.89
CA VAL A 151 -11.32 -10.79 -59.69
C VAL A 151 -12.84 -10.74 -59.55
N GLY A 152 -13.58 -10.54 -60.63
CA GLY A 152 -15.03 -10.54 -60.63
C GLY A 152 -15.63 -11.89 -60.21
N ILE A 153 -15.04 -13.00 -60.67
CA ILE A 153 -15.46 -14.35 -60.25
C ILE A 153 -15.19 -14.54 -58.74
N MET A 154 -14.00 -14.16 -58.27
CA MET A 154 -13.66 -14.23 -56.85
C MET A 154 -14.58 -13.34 -56.00
N ALA A 155 -14.86 -12.12 -56.44
CA ALA A 155 -15.76 -11.18 -55.79
C ALA A 155 -17.19 -11.74 -55.69
N ALA A 156 -17.70 -12.36 -56.74
CA ALA A 156 -19.01 -13.01 -56.72
C ALA A 156 -19.07 -14.21 -55.75
N LEU A 157 -17.97 -14.97 -55.61
CA LEU A 157 -17.86 -16.12 -54.70
C LEU A 157 -17.75 -15.70 -53.23
N CYS A 158 -16.97 -14.66 -52.92
CA CYS A 158 -16.85 -14.17 -51.55
C CYS A 158 -17.91 -13.12 -51.16
N PHE A 159 -18.77 -12.72 -52.10
CA PHE A 159 -19.81 -11.72 -51.90
C PHE A 159 -19.26 -10.30 -51.67
N ALA A 160 -18.12 -9.98 -52.30
CA ALA A 160 -17.60 -8.63 -52.36
C ALA A 160 -18.57 -7.70 -53.11
N ARG A 161 -18.56 -6.41 -52.75
CA ARG A 161 -19.49 -5.42 -53.30
C ARG A 161 -19.00 -4.84 -54.63
N THR A 162 -17.71 -4.93 -54.88
CA THR A 162 -17.06 -4.34 -56.04
C THR A 162 -16.10 -5.32 -56.69
N CYS A 163 -15.85 -5.17 -57.99
CA CYS A 163 -14.82 -5.91 -58.69
C CYS A 163 -13.43 -5.33 -58.42
N SER A 164 -12.99 -5.38 -57.16
CA SER A 164 -11.66 -4.96 -56.71
C SER A 164 -10.98 -6.08 -55.95
N PHE A 165 -9.72 -6.37 -56.31
CA PHE A 165 -8.96 -7.42 -55.62
C PHE A 165 -8.71 -7.09 -54.15
N GLU A 166 -8.57 -5.81 -53.81
CA GLU A 166 -8.48 -5.37 -52.41
C GLU A 166 -9.79 -5.64 -51.66
N ASP A 167 -10.95 -5.46 -52.30
CA ASP A 167 -12.24 -5.79 -51.67
C ASP A 167 -12.40 -7.30 -51.48
N VAL A 168 -11.95 -8.11 -52.45
CA VAL A 168 -11.88 -9.57 -52.31
C VAL A 168 -11.02 -9.97 -51.11
N VAL A 169 -9.79 -9.44 -51.00
CA VAL A 169 -8.88 -9.76 -49.89
C VAL A 169 -9.44 -9.29 -48.56
N ARG A 170 -10.07 -8.10 -48.52
CA ARG A 170 -10.77 -7.60 -47.34
C ARG A 170 -11.84 -8.57 -46.89
N VAL A 171 -12.72 -9.02 -47.78
CA VAL A 171 -13.79 -9.97 -47.42
C VAL A 171 -13.23 -11.32 -46.99
N VAL A 172 -12.17 -11.81 -47.65
CA VAL A 172 -11.53 -13.08 -47.29
C VAL A 172 -10.92 -13.03 -45.89
N LEU A 173 -10.26 -11.92 -45.53
CA LEU A 173 -9.65 -11.74 -44.22
C LEU A 173 -10.65 -11.42 -43.10
N THR A 174 -11.79 -10.79 -43.43
CA THR A 174 -12.77 -10.35 -42.42
C THR A 174 -13.98 -11.27 -42.29
N GLY A 175 -14.31 -12.07 -43.30
CA GLY A 175 -15.50 -12.94 -43.31
C GLY A 175 -15.23 -14.42 -43.03
N GLY A 176 -13.98 -14.85 -42.83
CA GLY A 176 -13.62 -16.26 -42.57
C GLY A 176 -12.37 -16.40 -41.69
N GLY A 177 -12.12 -17.60 -41.15
CA GLY A 177 -10.93 -17.86 -40.32
C GLY A 177 -9.62 -17.82 -41.13
N LEU A 178 -8.48 -17.58 -40.47
CA LEU A 178 -7.17 -17.55 -41.14
C LEU A 178 -6.64 -18.95 -41.52
N ALA A 179 -6.97 -19.97 -40.72
CA ALA A 179 -6.59 -21.37 -40.96
C ALA A 179 -7.64 -22.12 -41.80
N ASP A 180 -8.91 -22.08 -41.37
CA ASP A 180 -10.03 -22.75 -42.04
C ASP A 180 -10.92 -21.71 -42.75
N ASN A 181 -10.46 -21.20 -43.88
CA ASN A 181 -11.16 -20.15 -44.63
C ASN A 181 -12.11 -20.74 -45.69
N SER A 182 -13.42 -20.56 -45.51
CA SER A 182 -14.44 -21.06 -46.44
C SER A 182 -14.33 -20.46 -47.84
N PHE A 183 -13.85 -19.22 -47.98
CA PHE A 183 -13.69 -18.59 -49.28
C PHE A 183 -12.51 -19.17 -50.06
N LEU A 184 -11.39 -19.46 -49.39
CA LEU A 184 -10.27 -20.14 -50.04
C LEU A 184 -10.65 -21.56 -50.50
N ALA A 185 -11.44 -22.29 -49.70
CA ALA A 185 -11.97 -23.60 -50.10
C ALA A 185 -12.86 -23.50 -51.34
N GLU A 186 -13.71 -22.46 -51.44
CA GLU A 186 -14.48 -22.22 -52.66
C GLU A 186 -13.58 -21.78 -53.82
N PHE A 187 -12.55 -20.96 -53.61
CA PHE A 187 -11.59 -20.61 -54.66
C PHE A 187 -10.85 -21.84 -55.19
N GLU A 188 -10.50 -22.79 -54.33
CA GLU A 188 -9.92 -24.08 -54.73
C GLU A 188 -10.92 -24.91 -55.55
N ARG A 189 -12.18 -24.99 -55.10
CA ARG A 189 -13.26 -25.73 -55.78
C ARG A 189 -13.53 -25.25 -57.21
N TYR A 190 -13.31 -23.96 -57.49
CA TYR A 190 -13.49 -23.34 -58.81
C TYR A 190 -12.18 -23.08 -59.57
N ASP A 191 -11.07 -23.70 -59.14
CA ASP A 191 -9.76 -23.63 -59.80
C ASP A 191 -9.18 -22.19 -59.87
N LEU A 192 -9.48 -21.36 -58.85
CA LEU A 192 -9.09 -19.95 -58.73
C LEU A 192 -8.00 -19.69 -57.66
N LEU A 193 -7.66 -20.69 -56.83
CA LEU A 193 -6.75 -20.50 -55.70
C LEU A 193 -5.35 -20.01 -56.15
N ASP A 194 -4.79 -20.58 -57.22
CA ASP A 194 -3.50 -20.13 -57.77
C ASP A 194 -3.56 -18.69 -58.30
N ALA A 195 -4.69 -18.31 -58.92
CA ALA A 195 -4.90 -16.96 -59.42
C ALA A 195 -5.01 -15.96 -58.27
N PHE A 196 -5.69 -16.32 -57.18
CA PHE A 196 -5.76 -15.50 -55.96
C PHE A 196 -4.35 -15.22 -55.40
N TRP A 197 -3.52 -16.24 -55.22
CA TRP A 197 -2.17 -16.05 -54.69
C TRP A 197 -1.25 -15.27 -55.62
N LYS A 198 -1.37 -15.47 -56.94
CA LYS A 198 -0.65 -14.67 -57.94
C LYS A 198 -1.05 -13.19 -57.88
N LEU A 199 -2.33 -12.88 -57.63
CA LEU A 199 -2.78 -11.52 -57.43
C LEU A 199 -2.30 -10.95 -56.08
N CYS A 200 -2.21 -11.77 -55.01
CA CYS A 200 -1.57 -11.36 -53.76
C CYS A 200 -0.09 -10.99 -53.96
N GLU A 201 0.65 -11.75 -54.78
CA GLU A 201 2.02 -11.41 -55.17
C GLU A 201 2.07 -10.07 -55.93
N GLN A 202 1.19 -9.87 -56.93
CA GLN A 202 1.18 -8.66 -57.74
C GLN A 202 0.82 -7.40 -56.94
N HIS A 203 -0.22 -7.49 -56.11
CA HIS A 203 -0.76 -6.36 -55.33
C HIS A 203 0.03 -6.10 -54.05
N PHE A 204 0.38 -7.15 -53.30
CA PHE A 204 1.00 -7.03 -51.98
C PHE A 204 2.43 -7.54 -51.92
N GLY A 205 3.02 -8.03 -53.01
CA GLY A 205 4.41 -8.52 -53.03
C GLY A 205 4.63 -9.79 -52.21
N TYR A 206 3.56 -10.51 -51.87
CA TYR A 206 3.61 -11.69 -51.03
C TYR A 206 3.98 -12.94 -51.85
N THR A 207 5.08 -13.59 -51.50
CA THR A 207 5.57 -14.82 -52.15
C THR A 207 5.93 -15.85 -51.07
N ASP A 208 5.41 -17.07 -51.20
CA ASP A 208 5.75 -18.20 -50.32
C ASP A 208 5.58 -19.53 -51.08
N VAL A 209 6.36 -20.54 -50.72
CA VAL A 209 6.29 -21.89 -51.32
C VAL A 209 4.96 -22.59 -51.01
N LYS A 210 4.38 -22.30 -49.84
CA LYS A 210 3.07 -22.77 -49.37
C LYS A 210 2.31 -21.57 -48.79
N PRO A 211 1.66 -20.75 -49.65
CA PRO A 211 1.02 -19.53 -49.22
C PRO A 211 -0.18 -19.81 -48.30
N THR A 212 -0.33 -18.99 -47.25
CA THR A 212 -1.44 -19.07 -46.28
C THR A 212 -1.87 -17.65 -45.90
N LEU A 213 -3.11 -17.48 -45.42
CA LEU A 213 -3.59 -16.15 -45.00
C LEU A 213 -2.86 -15.65 -43.76
N GLU A 214 -2.46 -16.55 -42.84
CA GLU A 214 -1.68 -16.20 -41.65
C GLU A 214 -0.33 -15.57 -42.02
N LYS A 215 0.42 -16.18 -42.94
CA LYS A 215 1.68 -15.61 -43.42
C LYS A 215 1.49 -14.32 -44.21
N LEU A 216 0.41 -14.22 -45.00
CA LEU A 216 0.06 -13.00 -45.72
C LEU A 216 -0.18 -11.84 -44.75
N ILE A 217 -0.99 -12.06 -43.70
CA ILE A 217 -1.32 -11.01 -42.74
C ILE A 217 -0.11 -10.63 -41.89
N VAL A 218 0.76 -11.59 -41.52
CA VAL A 218 2.05 -11.30 -40.89
C VAL A 218 2.91 -10.42 -41.80
N ALA A 219 3.02 -10.74 -43.10
CA ALA A 219 3.78 -9.92 -44.04
C ALA A 219 3.22 -8.49 -44.18
N MET A 220 1.88 -8.36 -44.21
CA MET A 220 1.22 -7.06 -44.25
C MET A 220 1.52 -6.22 -43.01
N PHE A 221 1.27 -6.76 -41.81
CA PHE A 221 1.47 -6.04 -40.55
C PHE A 221 2.95 -5.73 -40.29
N VAL A 222 3.88 -6.65 -40.58
CA VAL A 222 5.33 -6.38 -40.47
C VAL A 222 5.75 -5.25 -41.42
N THR A 223 5.26 -5.27 -42.67
CA THR A 223 5.56 -4.21 -43.64
C THR A 223 4.98 -2.86 -43.21
N TYR A 224 3.79 -2.86 -42.62
CA TYR A 224 3.16 -1.67 -42.04
C TYR A 224 3.93 -1.13 -40.85
N THR A 225 4.30 -1.98 -39.88
CA THR A 225 5.15 -1.60 -38.74
C THR A 225 6.47 -1.00 -39.21
N ALA A 226 7.12 -1.59 -40.22
CA ALA A 226 8.39 -1.11 -40.77
C ALA A 226 8.34 0.35 -41.24
N LYS A 227 7.17 0.84 -41.64
CA LYS A 227 6.97 2.21 -42.12
C LYS A 227 6.96 3.23 -40.99
N TYR A 228 6.42 2.86 -39.83
CA TYR A 228 6.06 3.79 -38.75
C TYR A 228 6.94 3.67 -37.51
N ILE A 229 7.68 2.55 -37.37
CA ILE A 229 8.67 2.39 -36.30
C ILE A 229 9.90 3.28 -36.58
N GLY A 230 10.42 3.93 -35.55
CA GLY A 230 11.59 4.81 -35.60
C GLY A 230 12.94 4.07 -35.61
N ALA A 231 12.93 2.76 -35.40
CA ALA A 231 14.12 1.90 -35.33
C ALA A 231 14.10 0.77 -36.38
N GLU A 232 15.20 0.01 -36.49
CA GLU A 232 15.22 -1.15 -37.36
C GLU A 232 14.28 -2.27 -36.88
N LEU A 233 13.63 -2.94 -37.83
CA LEU A 233 12.86 -4.15 -37.54
C LEU A 233 13.76 -5.27 -36.97
N PRO A 234 13.21 -6.12 -36.08
CA PRO A 234 13.90 -7.31 -35.62
C PRO A 234 14.40 -8.17 -36.79
N LYS A 235 15.62 -8.70 -36.71
CA LYS A 235 16.20 -9.55 -37.76
C LYS A 235 15.25 -10.67 -38.24
N PRO A 236 14.53 -11.40 -37.36
CA PRO A 236 13.59 -12.43 -37.78
C PRO A 236 12.37 -11.90 -38.54
N TRP A 237 12.04 -10.61 -38.42
CA TRP A 237 10.86 -10.03 -39.08
C TRP A 237 11.18 -9.53 -40.49
N LYS A 238 12.44 -9.18 -40.77
CA LYS A 238 12.87 -8.67 -42.09
C LYS A 238 12.52 -9.62 -43.24
N MET A 239 12.44 -10.93 -42.99
CA MET A 239 12.05 -11.92 -44.00
C MET A 239 10.57 -11.85 -44.43
N PHE A 240 9.70 -11.25 -43.61
CA PHE A 240 8.28 -11.06 -43.92
C PHE A 240 8.00 -9.70 -44.57
N GLN A 241 8.99 -8.83 -44.68
CA GLN A 241 8.82 -7.49 -45.23
C GLN A 241 8.63 -7.57 -46.75
N SER A 242 7.52 -7.01 -47.23
CA SER A 242 7.20 -6.93 -48.66
C SER A 242 7.82 -5.71 -49.33
N TYR A 243 8.20 -5.85 -50.60
CA TYR A 243 8.66 -4.77 -51.47
C TYR A 243 7.50 -3.87 -51.98
N LYS A 244 6.24 -4.27 -51.83
CA LYS A 244 5.03 -3.52 -52.21
C LYS A 244 4.40 -2.78 -51.02
N SER A 245 5.21 -2.02 -50.28
CA SER A 245 4.77 -1.36 -49.05
C SER A 245 3.60 -0.38 -49.24
N GLY A 246 3.57 0.38 -50.34
CA GLY A 246 2.52 1.38 -50.58
C GLY A 246 1.09 0.80 -50.60
N ASN A 247 0.89 -0.33 -51.27
CA ASN A 247 -0.42 -0.98 -51.36
C ASN A 247 -0.85 -1.58 -50.02
N ILE A 248 0.09 -2.19 -49.28
CA ILE A 248 -0.17 -2.74 -47.95
C ILE A 248 -0.58 -1.63 -46.98
N ILE A 249 0.14 -0.50 -46.99
CA ILE A 249 -0.16 0.64 -46.12
C ILE A 249 -1.56 1.18 -46.41
N ALA A 250 -1.88 1.45 -47.68
CA ALA A 250 -3.21 1.93 -48.06
C ALA A 250 -4.33 0.96 -47.66
N PHE A 251 -4.10 -0.35 -47.82
CA PHE A 251 -5.06 -1.38 -47.45
C PHE A 251 -5.31 -1.44 -45.94
N LEU A 252 -4.25 -1.47 -45.12
CA LEU A 252 -4.38 -1.53 -43.67
C LEU A 252 -4.91 -0.22 -43.08
N ASP A 253 -4.52 0.95 -43.62
CA ASP A 253 -5.08 2.24 -43.21
C ASP A 253 -6.59 2.30 -43.47
N ASN A 254 -7.04 1.76 -44.61
CA ASN A 254 -8.46 1.69 -44.93
C ASN A 254 -9.23 0.76 -43.97
N LEU A 255 -8.61 -0.36 -43.55
CA LEU A 255 -9.21 -1.33 -42.64
C LEU A 255 -9.26 -0.78 -41.20
N MET A 256 -8.17 -0.17 -40.75
CA MET A 256 -8.01 0.46 -39.44
C MET A 256 -8.97 1.64 -39.23
N ASN A 257 -9.11 2.53 -40.21
CA ASN A 257 -9.94 3.72 -40.11
C ASN A 257 -11.42 3.50 -40.46
N SER A 258 -11.81 2.28 -40.84
CA SER A 258 -13.20 1.96 -41.20
C SER A 258 -14.02 1.61 -39.97
N VAL A 259 -15.13 2.31 -39.76
CA VAL A 259 -16.11 2.01 -38.68
C VAL A 259 -16.63 0.56 -38.74
N ILE A 260 -16.68 -0.04 -39.94
CA ILE A 260 -17.17 -1.41 -40.13
C ILE A 260 -16.09 -2.46 -39.79
N TYR A 261 -14.82 -2.19 -40.10
CA TYR A 261 -13.75 -3.21 -40.04
C TYR A 261 -12.74 -3.00 -38.91
N ARG A 262 -12.89 -1.93 -38.12
CA ARG A 262 -11.98 -1.56 -37.03
C ARG A 262 -11.77 -2.69 -36.02
N GLU A 263 -12.85 -3.30 -35.53
CA GLU A 263 -12.74 -4.41 -34.57
C GLU A 263 -12.04 -5.63 -35.18
N THR A 264 -12.26 -5.88 -36.48
CA THR A 264 -11.56 -6.95 -37.20
C THR A 264 -10.07 -6.62 -37.36
N TYR A 265 -9.71 -5.36 -37.62
CA TYR A 265 -8.31 -4.92 -37.61
C TYR A 265 -7.66 -5.24 -36.25
N ASP A 266 -8.33 -4.91 -35.15
CA ASP A 266 -7.83 -5.16 -33.78
C ASP A 266 -7.61 -6.65 -33.53
N ALA A 267 -8.55 -7.49 -33.95
CA ALA A 267 -8.43 -8.94 -33.84
C ALA A 267 -7.26 -9.50 -34.67
N LEU A 268 -7.07 -9.03 -35.90
CA LEU A 268 -5.95 -9.43 -36.77
C LEU A 268 -4.61 -8.93 -36.21
N SER A 269 -4.56 -7.68 -35.74
CA SER A 269 -3.40 -7.08 -35.08
C SER A 269 -2.99 -7.89 -33.85
N ALA A 270 -3.94 -8.22 -32.97
CA ALA A 270 -3.69 -9.03 -31.79
C ALA A 270 -3.21 -10.45 -32.13
N HIS A 271 -3.79 -11.06 -33.17
CA HIS A 271 -3.36 -12.38 -33.66
C HIS A 271 -1.89 -12.33 -34.14
N VAL A 272 -1.54 -11.36 -34.99
CA VAL A 272 -0.18 -11.19 -35.50
C VAL A 272 0.80 -10.84 -34.37
N ALA A 273 0.41 -9.96 -33.44
CA ALA A 273 1.22 -9.61 -32.28
C ALA A 273 1.60 -10.85 -31.46
N LYS A 274 0.64 -11.77 -31.27
CA LYS A 274 0.87 -13.04 -30.57
C LYS A 274 1.80 -13.97 -31.35
N SER A 275 1.56 -14.16 -32.64
CA SER A 275 2.41 -15.03 -33.49
C SER A 275 3.85 -14.53 -33.59
N LEU A 276 4.07 -13.22 -33.54
CA LEU A 276 5.39 -12.60 -33.57
C LEU A 276 6.03 -12.40 -32.19
N ASN A 277 5.30 -12.70 -31.10
CA ASN A 277 5.66 -12.33 -29.73
C ASN A 277 6.05 -10.83 -29.59
N ALA A 278 5.27 -9.96 -30.25
CA ALA A 278 5.57 -8.54 -30.43
C ALA A 278 5.79 -7.79 -29.11
N GLY A 279 5.02 -8.12 -28.05
CA GLY A 279 5.18 -7.49 -26.74
C GLY A 279 6.57 -7.69 -26.13
N THR A 280 7.09 -8.92 -26.14
CA THR A 280 8.46 -9.21 -25.65
C THR A 280 9.52 -8.57 -26.54
N VAL A 281 9.30 -8.58 -27.85
CA VAL A 281 10.25 -8.01 -28.82
C VAL A 281 10.38 -6.50 -28.64
N PHE A 282 9.25 -5.78 -28.57
CA PHE A 282 9.23 -4.33 -28.42
C PHE A 282 9.61 -3.86 -27.01
N ALA A 283 9.49 -4.70 -25.98
CA ALA A 283 9.98 -4.35 -24.64
C ALA A 283 11.51 -4.05 -24.61
N GLY A 284 12.27 -4.54 -25.59
CA GLY A 284 13.70 -4.23 -25.75
C GLY A 284 14.00 -2.95 -26.54
N TYR A 285 12.98 -2.27 -27.09
CA TYR A 285 13.14 -1.05 -27.87
C TYR A 285 13.06 0.19 -26.98
N LEU A 286 13.64 1.30 -27.44
CA LEU A 286 13.42 2.58 -26.78
C LEU A 286 11.97 3.03 -27.05
N PRO A 287 11.21 3.48 -26.04
CA PRO A 287 9.83 3.93 -26.23
C PRO A 287 9.68 5.06 -27.27
N GLU A 288 10.71 5.88 -27.46
CA GLU A 288 10.72 6.93 -28.50
C GLU A 288 10.67 6.39 -29.93
N ASP A 289 11.27 5.23 -30.17
CA ASP A 289 11.22 4.56 -31.48
C ASP A 289 9.84 3.98 -31.78
N LEU A 290 9.02 3.76 -30.74
CA LEU A 290 7.68 3.17 -30.87
C LEU A 290 6.58 4.23 -30.93
N ALA A 291 6.86 5.47 -30.55
CA ALA A 291 5.90 6.57 -30.39
C ALA A 291 5.02 6.85 -31.62
N GLY A 292 5.59 6.63 -32.81
CA GLY A 292 4.94 6.87 -34.10
C GLY A 292 4.16 5.67 -34.64
N CYS A 293 4.22 4.52 -33.98
CA CYS A 293 3.65 3.26 -34.44
C CYS A 293 2.41 2.89 -33.61
N ASP A 294 1.30 2.62 -34.28
CA ASP A 294 0.02 2.21 -33.69
C ASP A 294 -0.47 0.87 -34.27
N THR A 295 0.47 0.06 -34.78
CA THR A 295 0.14 -1.22 -35.39
C THR A 295 -0.38 -2.26 -34.40
N PHE A 296 0.12 -2.23 -33.15
CA PHE A 296 -0.20 -3.21 -32.11
C PHE A 296 -0.47 -2.54 -30.76
N LEU A 297 -1.49 -3.01 -30.05
CA LEU A 297 -1.88 -2.51 -28.72
C LEU A 297 -0.75 -2.59 -27.68
N CYS A 298 0.16 -3.57 -27.80
CA CYS A 298 1.28 -3.72 -26.87
C CYS A 298 2.24 -2.53 -26.89
N ILE A 299 2.25 -1.73 -27.96
CA ILE A 299 3.04 -0.49 -28.03
C ILE A 299 2.49 0.54 -27.03
N ASP A 300 1.17 0.74 -26.99
CA ASP A 300 0.55 1.64 -26.01
C ASP A 300 0.82 1.17 -24.59
N GLN A 301 0.79 -0.15 -24.32
CA GLN A 301 1.15 -0.72 -23.02
C GLN A 301 2.60 -0.40 -22.61
N ILE A 302 3.55 -0.48 -23.55
CA ILE A 302 4.96 -0.14 -23.29
C ILE A 302 5.11 1.37 -22.99
N ILE A 303 4.43 2.22 -23.75
CA ILE A 303 4.48 3.68 -23.56
C ILE A 303 3.84 4.08 -22.21
N ILE A 304 2.68 3.49 -21.87
CA ILE A 304 1.99 3.68 -20.59
C ILE A 304 2.90 3.25 -19.44
N LYS A 305 3.52 2.07 -19.54
CA LYS A 305 4.47 1.59 -18.53
C LYS A 305 5.65 2.54 -18.37
N TRP A 306 6.25 3.00 -19.47
CA TRP A 306 7.34 3.98 -19.41
C TRP A 306 6.89 5.28 -18.70
N MET A 307 5.71 5.82 -19.01
CA MET A 307 5.21 7.03 -18.35
C MET A 307 4.94 6.80 -16.86
N THR A 308 4.34 5.66 -16.51
CA THR A 308 4.08 5.28 -15.11
C THR A 308 5.39 5.22 -14.33
N ASP A 309 6.41 4.54 -14.86
CA ASP A 309 7.73 4.44 -14.24
C ASP A 309 8.39 5.82 -14.06
N ARG A 310 8.24 6.74 -15.03
CA ARG A 310 8.77 8.10 -14.91
C ARG A 310 8.06 8.91 -13.85
N LEU A 311 6.74 8.84 -13.80
CA LEU A 311 5.92 9.54 -12.81
C LEU A 311 6.16 9.01 -11.39
N LEU A 312 6.31 7.70 -11.21
CA LEU A 312 6.67 7.08 -9.92
C LEU A 312 8.02 7.56 -9.40
N ASN A 313 8.95 7.90 -10.29
CA ASN A 313 10.23 8.49 -9.93
C ASN A 313 10.19 10.03 -9.82
N GLU A 314 9.00 10.64 -9.87
CA GLU A 314 8.78 12.10 -9.89
C GLU A 314 9.55 12.82 -11.03
N ASP A 315 9.87 12.11 -12.12
CA ASP A 315 10.61 12.63 -13.28
C ASP A 315 9.68 13.38 -14.24
N ILE A 316 9.16 14.53 -13.80
CA ILE A 316 8.28 15.41 -14.61
C ILE A 316 9.00 16.08 -15.79
N GLY A 317 10.35 16.00 -15.82
CA GLY A 317 11.18 16.48 -16.92
C GLY A 317 11.34 15.46 -18.05
N ALA A 318 10.88 14.22 -17.85
CA ALA A 318 10.96 13.16 -18.83
C ALA A 318 10.29 13.54 -20.15
N LYS A 319 10.97 13.26 -21.25
CA LYS A 319 10.47 13.44 -22.60
C LYS A 319 10.65 12.18 -23.41
N LEU A 320 9.71 11.97 -24.30
CA LEU A 320 9.74 10.90 -25.29
C LEU A 320 10.04 11.57 -26.64
N GLY A 321 11.31 11.52 -27.05
CA GLY A 321 11.84 12.42 -28.06
C GLY A 321 11.73 13.89 -27.62
N THR A 322 10.93 14.68 -28.33
CA THR A 322 10.67 16.10 -28.01
C THR A 322 9.39 16.34 -27.20
N LEU A 323 8.56 15.31 -27.01
CA LEU A 323 7.23 15.41 -26.41
C LEU A 323 7.29 15.22 -24.89
N THR A 324 6.57 16.07 -24.15
CA THR A 324 6.32 15.87 -22.71
C THR A 324 5.28 14.78 -22.50
N ILE A 325 5.17 14.26 -21.26
CA ILE A 325 4.17 13.24 -20.90
C ILE A 325 2.73 13.64 -21.31
N PRO A 326 2.22 14.86 -20.99
CA PRO A 326 0.91 15.30 -21.48
C PRO A 326 0.77 15.29 -23.01
N GLN A 327 1.81 15.71 -23.74
CA GLN A 327 1.79 15.71 -25.20
C GLN A 327 1.81 14.30 -25.79
N VAL A 328 2.48 13.36 -25.13
CA VAL A 328 2.42 11.93 -25.49
C VAL A 328 1.01 11.39 -25.28
N CYS A 329 0.38 11.70 -24.14
CA CYS A 329 -1.00 11.29 -23.85
C CYS A 329 -1.96 11.83 -24.94
N GLU A 330 -1.90 13.14 -25.23
CA GLU A 330 -2.73 13.77 -26.26
C GLU A 330 -2.51 13.13 -27.65
N LYS A 331 -1.25 12.88 -28.02
CA LYS A 331 -0.92 12.25 -29.30
C LYS A 331 -1.48 10.83 -29.38
N ARG A 332 -1.23 9.99 -28.38
CA ARG A 332 -1.63 8.57 -28.38
C ARG A 332 -3.14 8.39 -28.30
N GLN A 333 -3.85 9.24 -27.55
CA GLN A 333 -5.32 9.22 -27.51
C GLN A 333 -5.97 9.46 -28.88
N LYS A 334 -5.29 10.17 -29.80
CA LYS A 334 -5.76 10.40 -31.17
C LYS A 334 -5.37 9.30 -32.16
N MET A 335 -4.52 8.35 -31.76
CA MET A 335 -4.12 7.21 -32.59
C MET A 335 -5.15 6.09 -32.52
N HIS A 336 -4.97 5.05 -33.33
CA HIS A 336 -5.96 3.99 -33.51
C HIS A 336 -6.40 3.29 -32.20
N PHE A 337 -5.47 2.92 -31.33
CA PHE A 337 -5.80 2.30 -30.03
C PHE A 337 -6.12 3.32 -28.91
N GLY A 338 -6.13 4.61 -29.23
CA GLY A 338 -6.40 5.69 -28.28
C GLY A 338 -7.70 5.52 -27.50
N PRO A 339 -8.86 5.22 -28.14
CA PRO A 339 -10.12 4.98 -27.44
C PRO A 339 -10.10 3.77 -26.49
N GLN A 340 -9.33 2.72 -26.81
CA GLN A 340 -9.18 1.56 -25.92
C GLN A 340 -8.33 1.87 -24.69
N MET A 341 -7.41 2.84 -24.81
CA MET A 341 -6.46 3.24 -23.76
C MET A 341 -6.77 4.63 -23.17
N GLU A 342 -7.95 5.17 -23.45
CA GLU A 342 -8.32 6.56 -23.14
C GLU A 342 -8.18 6.86 -21.65
N GLN A 343 -8.70 5.97 -20.80
CA GLN A 343 -8.69 6.13 -19.35
C GLN A 343 -7.27 6.07 -18.80
N SER A 344 -6.42 5.15 -19.29
CA SER A 344 -5.02 5.07 -18.88
C SER A 344 -4.24 6.34 -19.23
N TYR A 345 -4.43 6.89 -20.43
CA TYR A 345 -3.77 8.14 -20.81
C TYR A 345 -4.32 9.36 -20.05
N SER A 346 -5.63 9.41 -19.78
CA SER A 346 -6.25 10.50 -19.02
C SER A 346 -5.82 10.49 -17.56
N LEU A 347 -5.65 9.30 -16.98
CA LEU A 347 -5.08 9.07 -15.66
C LEU A 347 -3.64 9.58 -15.60
N LEU A 348 -2.79 9.19 -16.56
CA LEU A 348 -1.38 9.58 -16.58
C LEU A 348 -1.18 11.09 -16.79
N ASP A 349 -2.00 11.73 -17.62
CA ASP A 349 -2.00 13.19 -17.78
C ASP A 349 -2.36 13.89 -16.46
N SER A 350 -3.42 13.42 -15.81
CA SER A 350 -3.84 13.95 -14.50
C SER A 350 -2.78 13.71 -13.41
N ALA A 351 -2.15 12.53 -13.41
CA ALA A 351 -1.06 12.19 -12.50
C ALA A 351 0.15 13.11 -12.70
N TYR A 352 0.52 13.43 -13.95
CA TYR A 352 1.59 14.37 -14.25
C TYR A 352 1.35 15.74 -13.60
N HIS A 353 0.14 16.27 -13.75
CA HIS A 353 -0.25 17.54 -13.17
C HIS A 353 -0.27 17.52 -11.64
N LEU A 354 -0.72 16.41 -11.03
CA LEU A 354 -0.66 16.22 -9.57
C LEU A 354 0.78 16.13 -9.06
N ILE A 355 1.64 15.36 -9.72
CA ILE A 355 3.01 15.16 -9.29
C ILE A 355 3.82 16.46 -9.40
N THR A 356 3.50 17.31 -10.37
CA THR A 356 4.05 18.68 -10.44
C THR A 356 3.75 19.48 -9.16
N ALA A 357 2.61 19.22 -8.51
CA ALA A 357 2.24 19.83 -7.23
C ALA A 357 3.02 19.29 -6.02
N ALA A 358 3.89 18.28 -6.18
CA ALA A 358 4.81 17.90 -5.10
C ALA A 358 5.65 19.10 -4.66
N ALA A 359 6.03 19.98 -5.59
CA ALA A 359 6.76 21.22 -5.30
C ALA A 359 5.88 22.41 -4.86
N TYR A 360 4.63 22.15 -4.46
CA TYR A 360 3.68 23.20 -4.12
C TYR A 360 4.17 24.10 -2.97
N HIS A 361 3.98 25.40 -3.18
CA HIS A 361 4.22 26.45 -2.20
C HIS A 361 2.99 27.35 -2.11
N CYS A 362 2.36 27.36 -0.94
CA CYS A 362 1.22 28.23 -0.67
C CYS A 362 1.72 29.66 -0.37
N PRO A 363 1.23 30.71 -1.06
CA PRO A 363 1.63 32.10 -0.80
C PRO A 363 1.19 32.56 0.60
N ASP A 364 1.78 33.64 1.08
CA ASP A 364 1.41 34.26 2.36
C ASP A 364 0.32 35.32 2.16
N GLY A 365 -0.62 35.39 3.12
CA GLY A 365 -1.73 36.33 3.12
C GLY A 365 -2.97 35.84 2.37
N PHE A 366 -4.14 36.00 2.99
CA PHE A 366 -5.40 35.42 2.51
C PHE A 366 -5.75 35.77 1.07
N LYS A 367 -5.62 37.05 0.69
CA LYS A 367 -5.90 37.50 -0.68
C LYS A 367 -4.99 36.84 -1.72
N ALA A 368 -3.69 36.73 -1.42
CA ALA A 368 -2.74 36.10 -2.33
C ALA A 368 -3.04 34.60 -2.49
N ILE A 369 -3.41 33.92 -1.40
CA ILE A 369 -3.85 32.51 -1.45
C ILE A 369 -5.07 32.35 -2.36
N VAL A 370 -6.07 33.21 -2.23
CA VAL A 370 -7.29 33.16 -3.06
C VAL A 370 -6.99 33.45 -4.53
N ASP A 371 -6.20 34.50 -4.80
CA ASP A 371 -5.83 34.87 -6.17
C ASP A 371 -5.02 33.76 -6.85
N THR A 372 -4.07 33.16 -6.14
CA THR A 372 -3.29 32.02 -6.64
C THR A 372 -4.19 30.80 -6.85
N TYR A 373 -5.08 30.48 -5.91
CA TYR A 373 -6.00 29.35 -6.07
C TYR A 373 -6.90 29.51 -7.31
N ARG A 374 -7.49 30.70 -7.48
CA ARG A 374 -8.35 31.02 -8.63
C ARG A 374 -7.64 30.83 -9.97
N ASN A 375 -6.38 31.24 -10.05
CA ASN A 375 -5.64 31.28 -11.31
C ASN A 375 -4.91 29.96 -11.61
N THR A 376 -4.27 29.36 -10.62
CA THR A 376 -3.39 28.20 -10.78
C THR A 376 -3.83 27.00 -9.96
N ASP A 377 -3.97 27.12 -8.64
CA ASP A 377 -3.96 25.92 -7.77
C ASP A 377 -5.23 25.08 -7.88
N CYS A 378 -6.35 25.67 -8.32
CA CYS A 378 -7.54 24.88 -8.63
C CYS A 378 -7.32 23.85 -9.76
N GLN A 379 -6.25 23.98 -10.58
CA GLN A 379 -5.82 22.92 -11.51
C GLN A 379 -5.38 21.64 -10.78
N ILE A 380 -4.82 21.75 -9.58
CA ILE A 380 -4.41 20.59 -8.77
C ILE A 380 -5.64 19.80 -8.35
N ASP A 381 -6.70 20.49 -7.93
CA ASP A 381 -7.98 19.86 -7.61
C ASP A 381 -8.66 19.25 -8.86
N SER A 382 -8.62 19.94 -10.01
CA SER A 382 -9.11 19.38 -11.27
C SER A 382 -8.34 18.11 -11.65
N ALA A 383 -7.01 18.11 -11.51
CA ALA A 383 -6.17 16.96 -11.80
C ALA A 383 -6.47 15.81 -10.82
N TYR A 384 -6.66 16.09 -9.54
CA TYR A 384 -7.05 15.09 -8.53
C TYR A 384 -8.37 14.41 -8.88
N ARG A 385 -9.40 15.21 -9.20
CA ARG A 385 -10.70 14.71 -9.63
C ARG A 385 -10.60 13.87 -10.90
N ARG A 386 -9.91 14.37 -11.93
CA ARG A 386 -9.78 13.68 -13.23
C ARG A 386 -8.96 12.40 -13.13
N PHE A 387 -7.93 12.38 -12.28
CA PHE A 387 -7.15 11.19 -11.98
C PHE A 387 -8.05 10.07 -11.46
N TYR A 388 -8.83 10.35 -10.41
CA TYR A 388 -9.70 9.35 -9.82
C TYR A 388 -10.91 9.00 -10.69
N PHE A 389 -11.46 9.97 -11.43
CA PHE A 389 -12.50 9.68 -12.42
C PHE A 389 -12.00 8.68 -13.48
N ALA A 390 -10.78 8.86 -14.01
CA ALA A 390 -10.21 7.94 -14.98
C ALA A 390 -9.84 6.58 -14.34
N TYR A 391 -9.29 6.59 -13.12
CA TYR A 391 -8.92 5.40 -12.37
C TYR A 391 -10.11 4.49 -12.08
N ASP A 392 -11.25 5.07 -11.66
CA ASP A 392 -12.47 4.31 -11.36
C ASP A 392 -13.11 3.66 -12.60
N GLN A 393 -12.75 4.12 -13.81
CA GLN A 393 -13.25 3.60 -15.09
C GLN A 393 -12.34 2.50 -15.68
N LEU A 394 -11.18 2.23 -15.05
CA LEU A 394 -10.31 1.15 -15.48
C LEU A 394 -10.89 -0.22 -15.10
N ALA A 395 -10.81 -1.18 -16.02
CA ALA A 395 -11.23 -2.55 -15.74
C ALA A 395 -10.27 -3.28 -14.77
N ASP A 396 -8.99 -2.89 -14.76
CA ASP A 396 -7.94 -3.40 -13.87
C ASP A 396 -7.04 -2.23 -13.45
N THR A 397 -6.83 -2.09 -12.14
CA THR A 397 -6.05 -1.01 -11.51
C THR A 397 -4.67 -1.44 -11.04
N ALA A 398 -4.33 -2.73 -11.14
CA ALA A 398 -3.13 -3.31 -10.52
C ALA A 398 -1.82 -2.59 -10.92
N ASP A 399 -1.69 -2.21 -12.20
CA ASP A 399 -0.51 -1.53 -12.73
C ASP A 399 -0.37 -0.06 -12.24
N PHE A 400 -1.43 0.51 -11.65
CA PHE A 400 -1.47 1.92 -11.23
C PHE A 400 -1.59 2.13 -9.71
N GLU A 401 -1.69 1.06 -8.91
CA GLU A 401 -1.88 1.18 -7.44
C GLU A 401 -0.81 2.03 -6.75
N THR A 402 0.46 1.79 -7.07
CA THR A 402 1.59 2.57 -6.54
C THR A 402 1.57 4.02 -7.01
N LEU A 403 1.10 4.28 -8.24
CA LEU A 403 0.95 5.64 -8.74
C LEU A 403 -0.21 6.36 -8.05
N ARG A 404 -1.31 5.65 -7.77
CA ARG A 404 -2.44 6.14 -6.98
C ARG A 404 -2.01 6.53 -5.57
N GLU A 405 -1.24 5.69 -4.88
CA GLU A 405 -0.67 5.99 -3.56
C GLU A 405 0.19 7.26 -3.58
N LEU A 406 1.05 7.41 -4.59
CA LEU A 406 1.88 8.61 -4.75
C LEU A 406 1.02 9.86 -4.98
N ALA A 407 0.03 9.78 -5.87
CA ALA A 407 -0.88 10.89 -6.17
C ALA A 407 -1.69 11.33 -4.93
N GLU A 408 -2.20 10.36 -4.16
CA GLU A 408 -2.93 10.61 -2.91
C GLU A 408 -2.05 11.29 -1.85
N ASN A 409 -0.82 10.80 -1.71
CA ASN A 409 0.15 11.34 -0.77
C ASN A 409 0.51 12.80 -1.12
N ILE A 410 0.80 13.09 -2.40
CA ILE A 410 1.12 14.45 -2.85
C ILE A 410 -0.08 15.38 -2.63
N TYR A 411 -1.28 14.96 -3.01
CA TYR A 411 -2.48 15.78 -2.82
C TYR A 411 -2.73 16.09 -1.33
N THR A 412 -2.60 15.08 -0.47
CA THR A 412 -2.89 15.22 0.96
C THR A 412 -1.78 15.97 1.71
N ASN A 413 -0.53 15.59 1.53
CA ASN A 413 0.59 16.04 2.36
C ASN A 413 1.35 17.24 1.76
N GLU A 414 1.42 17.35 0.44
CA GLU A 414 2.18 18.45 -0.20
C GLU A 414 1.28 19.63 -0.58
N PHE A 415 0.04 19.37 -0.98
CA PHE A 415 -0.92 20.41 -1.34
C PHE A 415 -1.83 20.81 -0.17
N LEU A 416 -2.73 19.92 0.27
CA LEU A 416 -3.75 20.26 1.29
C LEU A 416 -3.13 20.60 2.65
N ALA A 417 -2.17 19.80 3.14
CA ALA A 417 -1.54 20.06 4.45
C ALA A 417 -0.78 21.39 4.51
N LYS A 418 -0.36 21.96 3.37
CA LYS A 418 0.27 23.29 3.30
C LYS A 418 -0.73 24.42 3.08
N LEU A 419 -1.77 24.19 2.26
CA LEU A 419 -2.79 25.18 1.93
C LEU A 419 -3.72 25.44 3.13
N LEU A 420 -4.24 24.39 3.76
CA LEU A 420 -5.32 24.50 4.74
C LEU A 420 -4.93 25.29 6.01
N PRO A 421 -3.76 25.09 6.64
CA PRO A 421 -3.40 25.88 7.82
C PRO A 421 -3.26 27.36 7.52
N LYS A 422 -2.67 27.71 6.36
CA LYS A 422 -2.53 29.12 5.93
C LYS A 422 -3.88 29.74 5.57
N TRP A 423 -4.76 28.98 4.92
CA TRP A 423 -6.12 29.40 4.63
C TRP A 423 -6.88 29.72 5.94
N ASN A 424 -6.80 28.83 6.92
CA ASN A 424 -7.45 29.01 8.22
C ASN A 424 -6.87 30.19 9.00
N ALA A 425 -5.55 30.35 9.05
CA ALA A 425 -4.92 31.51 9.68
C ALA A 425 -5.37 32.83 9.03
N GLY A 426 -5.47 32.84 7.69
CA GLY A 426 -5.95 34.00 6.94
C GLY A 426 -7.40 34.38 7.24
N LEU A 427 -8.27 33.42 7.57
CA LEU A 427 -9.66 33.69 7.94
C LEU A 427 -9.83 34.30 9.34
N VAL A 428 -8.87 34.09 10.25
CA VAL A 428 -8.91 34.64 11.62
C VAL A 428 -8.54 36.12 11.65
N ASP A 429 -7.68 36.59 10.74
CA ASP A 429 -7.38 38.01 10.55
C ASP A 429 -8.59 38.72 9.91
N GLY A 430 -9.41 39.38 10.72
CA GLY A 430 -10.73 39.93 10.34
C GLY A 430 -10.77 40.85 9.11
N ASP A 431 -9.66 41.50 8.73
CA ASP A 431 -9.56 42.30 7.50
C ASP A 431 -9.69 41.45 6.22
N SER A 432 -9.30 40.17 6.28
CA SER A 432 -9.31 39.22 5.17
C SER A 432 -10.72 38.93 4.65
N LEU A 433 -11.74 38.95 5.52
CA LEU A 433 -13.14 38.66 5.17
C LEU A 433 -13.78 39.73 4.28
N THR A 434 -13.18 40.92 4.18
CA THR A 434 -13.68 42.02 3.33
C THR A 434 -13.03 42.05 1.94
N SER A 435 -11.99 41.26 1.72
CA SER A 435 -11.18 41.29 0.50
C SER A 435 -11.83 40.65 -0.73
N ILE A 436 -12.89 39.85 -0.51
CA ILE A 436 -13.63 39.08 -1.53
C ILE A 436 -15.12 39.38 -1.37
N PRO A 437 -15.91 39.45 -2.46
CA PRO A 437 -17.36 39.55 -2.38
C PRO A 437 -17.97 38.45 -1.50
N ALA A 438 -18.65 38.83 -0.42
CA ALA A 438 -19.35 37.88 0.45
C ALA A 438 -20.58 37.26 -0.24
N GLN A 439 -20.82 35.97 0.01
CA GLN A 439 -21.96 35.21 -0.54
C GLN A 439 -23.31 35.80 -0.10
N VAL A 440 -23.41 36.38 1.10
CA VAL A 440 -24.62 37.04 1.62
C VAL A 440 -25.09 38.23 0.77
N ASP A 441 -24.20 38.82 -0.03
CA ASP A 441 -24.56 39.92 -0.93
C ASP A 441 -24.96 39.45 -2.34
N PHE A 442 -25.05 38.13 -2.59
CA PHE A 442 -25.27 37.58 -3.93
C PHE A 442 -26.49 38.20 -4.63
N PHE A 443 -27.64 38.24 -3.95
CA PHE A 443 -28.86 38.80 -4.53
C PHE A 443 -28.73 40.29 -4.84
N SER A 444 -28.13 41.07 -3.93
CA SER A 444 -28.01 42.52 -4.08
C SER A 444 -27.08 42.91 -5.23
N ARG A 445 -26.01 42.13 -5.44
CA ARG A 445 -25.02 42.33 -6.51
C ARG A 445 -25.52 41.88 -7.88
N HIS A 446 -26.15 40.71 -7.97
CA HIS A 446 -26.41 40.07 -9.26
C HIS A 446 -27.86 40.13 -9.73
N ILE A 447 -28.84 40.30 -8.83
CA ILE A 447 -30.26 40.09 -9.16
C ILE A 447 -31.10 41.35 -8.94
N LYS A 448 -30.89 42.07 -7.83
CA LYS A 448 -31.75 43.21 -7.41
C LYS A 448 -32.02 44.24 -8.50
N ASN A 449 -31.03 44.52 -9.35
CA ASN A 449 -31.11 45.53 -10.41
C ASN A 449 -31.20 44.93 -11.83
N ALA A 450 -31.42 43.61 -11.96
CA ALA A 450 -31.53 42.96 -13.26
C ALA A 450 -32.83 43.39 -13.98
N LYS A 451 -32.68 43.90 -15.21
CA LYS A 451 -33.79 44.35 -16.06
C LYS A 451 -34.45 43.22 -16.83
N ASP A 452 -33.65 42.24 -17.23
CA ASP A 452 -34.10 41.05 -17.96
C ASP A 452 -34.38 39.90 -16.99
N ARG A 453 -35.12 38.89 -17.46
CA ARG A 453 -35.36 37.66 -16.69
C ARG A 453 -34.02 36.99 -16.35
N VAL A 454 -33.83 36.60 -15.10
CA VAL A 454 -32.64 35.88 -14.61
C VAL A 454 -33.02 34.48 -14.15
N VAL A 455 -32.33 33.47 -14.67
CA VAL A 455 -32.40 32.10 -14.16
C VAL A 455 -31.15 31.83 -13.32
N VAL A 456 -31.34 31.50 -12.05
CA VAL A 456 -30.27 31.16 -11.12
C VAL A 456 -30.30 29.66 -10.87
N ILE A 457 -29.22 28.96 -11.18
CA ILE A 457 -29.04 27.54 -10.89
C ILE A 457 -28.10 27.44 -9.69
N ILE A 458 -28.61 26.95 -8.58
CA ILE A 458 -27.86 26.73 -7.35
C ILE A 458 -27.54 25.25 -7.27
N SER A 459 -26.26 24.90 -7.45
CA SER A 459 -25.80 23.52 -7.33
C SER A 459 -25.23 23.27 -5.95
N ASP A 460 -25.83 22.31 -5.25
CA ASP A 460 -25.39 21.81 -3.96
C ASP A 460 -23.99 21.21 -4.05
N ALA A 461 -23.11 21.57 -3.10
CA ALA A 461 -21.70 21.17 -3.06
C ALA A 461 -20.89 21.43 -4.35
N LEU A 462 -21.16 22.50 -5.12
CA LEU A 462 -20.38 22.80 -6.33
C LEU A 462 -19.02 23.45 -5.99
N ARG A 463 -17.95 22.66 -6.06
CA ARG A 463 -16.57 23.14 -5.86
C ARG A 463 -16.12 24.10 -6.97
N PHE A 464 -15.29 25.08 -6.63
CA PHE A 464 -14.81 26.11 -7.57
C PHE A 464 -14.22 25.56 -8.86
N GLU A 465 -13.37 24.53 -8.80
CA GLU A 465 -12.74 23.96 -10.00
C GLU A 465 -13.75 23.30 -10.96
N VAL A 466 -14.81 22.69 -10.41
CA VAL A 466 -15.94 22.13 -11.20
C VAL A 466 -16.67 23.27 -11.90
N GLY A 467 -16.92 24.38 -11.18
CA GLY A 467 -17.49 25.60 -11.76
C GLY A 467 -16.60 26.22 -12.85
N ARG A 468 -15.27 26.15 -12.69
CA ARG A 468 -14.32 26.59 -13.73
C ARG A 468 -14.36 25.71 -14.97
N GLU A 469 -14.48 24.40 -14.81
CA GLU A 469 -14.63 23.47 -15.93
C GLU A 469 -15.97 23.68 -16.67
N LEU A 470 -17.06 23.86 -15.93
CA LEU A 470 -18.36 24.25 -16.51
C LEU A 470 -18.23 25.54 -17.32
N PHE A 471 -17.55 26.55 -16.77
CA PHE A 471 -17.28 27.82 -17.45
C PHE A 471 -16.49 27.61 -18.76
N GLN A 472 -15.44 26.79 -18.75
CA GLN A 472 -14.64 26.48 -19.96
C GLN A 472 -15.49 25.80 -21.03
N ARG A 473 -16.26 24.75 -20.67
CA ARG A 473 -17.14 24.06 -21.63
C ARG A 473 -18.23 24.97 -22.19
N MET A 474 -18.78 25.87 -21.38
CA MET A 474 -19.75 26.86 -21.84
C MET A 474 -19.12 27.90 -22.77
N GLN A 475 -17.88 28.32 -22.52
CA GLN A 475 -17.15 29.25 -23.38
C GLN A 475 -16.88 28.66 -24.78
N ASP A 476 -16.62 27.36 -24.86
CA ASP A 476 -16.42 26.65 -26.12
C ASP A 476 -17.74 26.30 -26.84
N ALA A 477 -18.89 26.44 -26.15
CA ALA A 477 -20.19 26.10 -26.71
C ALA A 477 -20.61 27.12 -27.80
N PRO A 478 -20.96 26.69 -29.03
CA PRO A 478 -21.22 27.60 -30.16
C PRO A 478 -22.34 28.63 -29.94
N LYS A 479 -23.25 28.38 -28.99
CA LYS A 479 -24.40 29.25 -28.68
C LYS A 479 -24.17 30.17 -27.47
N CYS A 480 -23.06 30.03 -26.76
CA CYS A 480 -22.73 30.91 -25.65
C CYS A 480 -21.96 32.13 -26.17
N VAL A 481 -22.62 33.29 -26.21
CA VAL A 481 -22.00 34.53 -26.72
C VAL A 481 -21.07 35.17 -25.67
N PHE A 482 -21.42 35.04 -24.39
CA PHE A 482 -20.67 35.62 -23.29
C PHE A 482 -20.80 34.75 -22.04
N ALA A 483 -19.66 34.41 -21.44
CA ALA A 483 -19.57 33.75 -20.14
C ALA A 483 -18.55 34.50 -19.28
N LYS A 484 -18.76 34.51 -17.97
CA LYS A 484 -17.84 35.09 -16.97
C LYS A 484 -17.81 34.21 -15.73
N LEU A 485 -16.62 34.05 -15.13
CA LEU A 485 -16.43 33.38 -13.84
C LEU A 485 -16.00 34.39 -12.76
N GLU A 486 -16.75 34.44 -11.67
CA GLU A 486 -16.49 35.26 -10.49
C GLU A 486 -16.37 34.38 -9.24
N ILE A 487 -15.78 34.94 -8.16
CA ILE A 487 -15.62 34.25 -6.87
C ILE A 487 -16.47 34.93 -5.81
N GLN A 488 -16.91 34.15 -4.83
CA GLN A 488 -17.57 34.64 -3.63
C GLN A 488 -17.02 33.91 -2.41
N LEU A 489 -16.94 34.62 -1.28
CA LEU A 489 -16.59 34.03 -0.01
C LEU A 489 -17.83 33.41 0.62
N GLY A 490 -17.84 32.09 0.75
CA GLY A 490 -18.93 31.34 1.36
C GLY A 490 -19.15 31.70 2.83
N VAL A 491 -20.38 31.56 3.30
CA VAL A 491 -20.73 31.74 4.71
C VAL A 491 -20.08 30.69 5.61
N LEU A 492 -19.82 31.05 6.88
CA LEU A 492 -19.31 30.15 7.91
C LEU A 492 -20.39 29.90 8.98
N PRO A 493 -20.64 28.64 9.38
CA PRO A 493 -20.10 27.43 8.78
C PRO A 493 -20.62 27.24 7.34
N SER A 494 -19.80 26.62 6.48
CA SER A 494 -20.14 26.40 5.08
C SER A 494 -20.87 25.07 4.92
N TYR A 495 -22.20 25.13 4.87
CA TYR A 495 -23.09 23.98 4.73
C TYR A 495 -24.44 24.40 4.13
N THR A 496 -25.23 23.43 3.66
CA THR A 496 -26.43 23.66 2.86
C THR A 496 -27.42 24.66 3.44
N ARG A 497 -27.81 24.54 4.72
CA ARG A 497 -28.90 25.39 5.28
C ARG A 497 -28.54 26.87 5.28
N LEU A 498 -27.32 27.21 5.71
CA LEU A 498 -26.88 28.60 5.76
C LEU A 498 -26.46 29.11 4.38
N GLY A 499 -25.79 28.29 3.57
CA GLY A 499 -25.37 28.63 2.21
C GLY A 499 -26.56 28.95 1.29
N MET A 500 -27.59 28.10 1.30
CA MET A 500 -28.81 28.31 0.50
C MET A 500 -29.58 29.56 0.94
N ALA A 501 -29.62 29.83 2.25
CA ALA A 501 -30.26 31.02 2.82
C ALA A 501 -29.51 32.31 2.45
N ALA A 502 -28.17 32.28 2.44
CA ALA A 502 -27.33 33.43 2.10
C ALA A 502 -27.53 33.94 0.65
N LEU A 503 -27.97 33.07 -0.27
CA LEU A 503 -28.24 33.41 -1.67
C LEU A 503 -29.62 34.06 -1.89
N LEU A 504 -30.47 34.13 -0.86
CA LEU A 504 -31.78 34.78 -0.90
C LEU A 504 -31.68 36.28 -0.57
N PRO A 505 -32.63 37.11 -1.03
CA PRO A 505 -32.73 38.49 -0.57
C PRO A 505 -33.07 38.55 0.92
N HIS A 506 -32.39 39.42 1.67
CA HIS A 506 -32.62 39.56 3.10
C HIS A 506 -32.24 40.93 3.64
N LYS A 507 -32.85 41.32 4.76
CA LYS A 507 -32.37 42.37 5.69
C LYS A 507 -31.68 41.75 6.89
N SER A 508 -32.11 40.56 7.29
CA SER A 508 -31.60 39.80 8.42
C SER A 508 -31.44 38.33 8.06
N LEU A 509 -30.29 37.77 8.44
CA LEU A 509 -29.97 36.34 8.35
C LEU A 509 -29.55 35.91 9.76
N THR A 510 -30.38 35.13 10.42
CA THR A 510 -30.20 34.78 11.84
C THR A 510 -30.23 33.26 12.03
N MET A 511 -29.48 32.79 13.01
CA MET A 511 -29.55 31.42 13.50
C MET A 511 -30.19 31.44 14.88
N THR A 512 -31.24 30.65 15.07
CA THR A 512 -31.95 30.52 16.36
C THR A 512 -31.17 29.65 17.35
N ASP A 513 -31.58 29.66 18.62
CA ASP A 513 -31.00 28.81 19.67
C ASP A 513 -31.16 27.30 19.36
N ASP A 514 -32.19 26.93 18.60
CA ASP A 514 -32.40 25.56 18.07
C ASP A 514 -31.66 25.31 16.74
N TYR A 515 -30.75 26.21 16.35
CA TYR A 515 -29.89 26.14 15.16
C TYR A 515 -30.64 26.09 13.83
N GLN A 516 -31.85 26.64 13.81
CA GLN A 516 -32.59 26.89 12.58
C GLN A 516 -32.16 28.22 11.96
N VAL A 517 -32.03 28.25 10.64
CA VAL A 517 -31.66 29.45 9.88
C VAL A 517 -32.92 30.17 9.40
N LEU A 518 -33.07 31.42 9.80
CA LEU A 518 -34.16 32.31 9.44
C LEU A 518 -33.66 33.42 8.51
N VAL A 519 -34.45 33.72 7.49
CA VAL A 519 -34.24 34.86 6.58
C VAL A 519 -35.45 35.78 6.70
N ASP A 520 -35.24 36.99 7.22
CA ASP A 520 -36.33 37.93 7.54
C ASP A 520 -37.49 37.27 8.31
N ASP A 521 -37.13 36.54 9.38
CA ASP A 521 -38.03 35.77 10.25
C ASP A 521 -38.75 34.59 9.56
N VAL A 522 -38.35 34.21 8.34
CA VAL A 522 -38.89 33.05 7.60
C VAL A 522 -37.90 31.90 7.62
N LEU A 523 -38.36 30.73 8.05
CA LEU A 523 -37.61 29.47 7.99
C LEU A 523 -37.38 29.04 6.53
N CYS A 524 -36.11 28.86 6.14
CA CYS A 524 -35.69 28.60 4.75
C CYS A 524 -35.11 27.19 4.52
N ASP A 525 -35.53 26.22 5.34
CA ASP A 525 -35.14 24.81 5.22
C ASP A 525 -35.78 24.08 4.02
N SER A 526 -36.91 24.59 3.54
CA SER A 526 -37.72 24.01 2.46
C SER A 526 -37.79 24.93 1.23
N LEU A 527 -38.07 24.34 0.06
CA LEU A 527 -38.26 25.07 -1.19
C LEU A 527 -39.36 26.15 -1.07
N ALA A 528 -40.46 25.84 -0.36
CA ALA A 528 -41.57 26.76 -0.14
C ALA A 528 -41.17 27.97 0.73
N GLY A 529 -40.36 27.75 1.78
CA GLY A 529 -39.84 28.83 2.62
C GLY A 529 -38.95 29.79 1.81
N ARG A 530 -38.05 29.23 1.00
CA ARG A 530 -37.16 29.99 0.11
C ARG A 530 -37.95 30.78 -0.94
N GLU A 531 -38.97 30.17 -1.55
CA GLU A 531 -39.85 30.84 -2.51
C GLU A 531 -40.59 32.01 -1.88
N LYS A 532 -41.13 31.83 -0.66
CA LYS A 532 -41.84 32.89 0.06
C LYS A 532 -40.97 34.12 0.30
N VAL A 533 -39.71 33.92 0.70
CA VAL A 533 -38.73 35.01 0.86
C VAL A 533 -38.40 35.65 -0.48
N LEU A 534 -38.17 34.87 -1.54
CA LEU A 534 -37.87 35.43 -2.85
C LEU A 534 -39.03 36.27 -3.40
N GLN A 535 -40.27 35.82 -3.20
CA GLN A 535 -41.50 36.50 -3.62
C GLN A 535 -41.78 37.79 -2.85
N SER A 536 -41.34 37.91 -1.59
CA SER A 536 -41.52 39.14 -0.82
C SER A 536 -40.66 40.31 -1.35
N TYR A 537 -39.58 40.01 -2.07
CA TYR A 537 -38.73 41.00 -2.72
C TYR A 537 -39.01 41.13 -4.22
N VAL A 538 -39.33 40.02 -4.90
CA VAL A 538 -39.63 39.97 -6.33
C VAL A 538 -40.90 39.14 -6.53
N PRO A 539 -42.10 39.76 -6.59
CA PRO A 539 -43.36 39.03 -6.72
C PRO A 539 -43.42 38.08 -7.93
N GLY A 540 -42.76 38.47 -9.02
CA GLY A 540 -42.60 37.64 -10.22
C GLY A 540 -41.48 36.60 -10.09
N SER A 541 -41.37 35.87 -8.98
CA SER A 541 -40.33 34.85 -8.79
C SER A 541 -40.89 33.45 -8.52
N VAL A 542 -40.04 32.44 -8.64
CA VAL A 542 -40.37 31.03 -8.37
C VAL A 542 -39.10 30.25 -8.02
N CYS A 543 -39.24 29.25 -7.14
CA CYS A 543 -38.20 28.28 -6.84
C CYS A 543 -38.63 26.88 -7.33
N VAL A 544 -37.74 26.17 -8.02
CA VAL A 544 -38.02 24.83 -8.58
C VAL A 544 -36.86 23.88 -8.32
N GLN A 545 -37.14 22.57 -8.25
CA GLN A 545 -36.09 21.55 -8.23
C GLN A 545 -35.65 21.21 -9.66
N PHE A 546 -34.37 20.88 -9.82
CA PHE A 546 -33.81 20.44 -11.10
C PHE A 546 -34.53 19.21 -11.67
N ASP A 547 -34.80 18.21 -10.82
CA ASP A 547 -35.44 16.95 -11.23
C ASP A 547 -36.85 17.15 -11.76
N ASP A 548 -37.59 18.11 -11.20
CA ASP A 548 -38.92 18.47 -11.67
C ASP A 548 -38.87 19.12 -13.06
N MET A 549 -37.75 19.75 -13.43
CA MET A 549 -37.58 20.45 -14.70
C MET A 549 -37.04 19.55 -15.82
N LYS A 550 -36.19 18.57 -15.48
CA LYS A 550 -35.53 17.71 -16.47
C LYS A 550 -36.50 16.79 -17.22
N ALA A 551 -37.65 16.47 -16.63
CA ALA A 551 -38.66 15.61 -17.26
C ALA A 551 -39.70 16.38 -18.11
N LEU A 552 -39.80 17.71 -17.99
CA LEU A 552 -40.92 18.47 -18.54
C LEU A 552 -40.89 18.63 -20.06
N LYS A 553 -42.05 18.48 -20.71
CA LYS A 553 -42.17 18.80 -22.13
C LYS A 553 -41.99 20.31 -22.35
N LYS A 554 -41.69 20.70 -23.59
CA LYS A 554 -41.39 22.09 -23.98
C LYS A 554 -42.49 23.09 -23.56
N MET A 555 -43.76 22.71 -23.57
CA MET A 555 -44.87 23.59 -23.15
C MET A 555 -44.91 23.77 -21.63
N GLU A 556 -44.81 22.69 -20.86
CA GLU A 556 -44.80 22.72 -19.39
C GLU A 556 -43.61 23.53 -18.86
N LEU A 557 -42.44 23.38 -19.48
CA LEU A 557 -41.26 24.19 -19.16
C LEU A 557 -41.51 25.69 -19.40
N ARG A 558 -42.23 26.04 -20.47
CA ARG A 558 -42.60 27.44 -20.74
C ARG A 558 -43.57 27.98 -19.70
N GLU A 559 -44.52 27.18 -19.24
CA GLU A 559 -45.52 27.60 -18.24
C GLU A 559 -44.88 28.02 -16.92
N ILE A 560 -43.87 27.28 -16.45
CA ILE A 560 -43.13 27.61 -15.23
C ILE A 560 -42.37 28.93 -15.36
N ILE A 561 -41.77 29.19 -16.51
CA ILE A 561 -40.84 30.31 -16.71
C ILE A 561 -41.56 31.59 -17.18
N THR A 562 -42.69 31.46 -17.86
CA THR A 562 -43.44 32.60 -18.42
C THR A 562 -44.02 33.47 -17.31
N GLY A 563 -43.89 34.79 -17.46
CA GLY A 563 -44.36 35.76 -16.45
C GLY A 563 -43.45 35.88 -15.21
N LYS A 564 -42.39 35.07 -15.09
CA LYS A 564 -41.41 35.18 -14.01
C LYS A 564 -40.23 36.07 -14.42
N GLN A 565 -39.81 36.96 -13.54
CA GLN A 565 -38.60 37.78 -13.62
C GLN A 565 -37.38 37.04 -13.07
N VAL A 566 -37.54 36.27 -11.98
CA VAL A 566 -36.44 35.52 -11.35
C VAL A 566 -36.87 34.07 -11.14
N VAL A 567 -36.04 33.12 -11.60
CA VAL A 567 -36.29 31.68 -11.45
C VAL A 567 -35.09 31.06 -10.74
N TYR A 568 -35.29 30.53 -9.54
CA TYR A 568 -34.26 29.78 -8.79
C TYR A 568 -34.45 28.29 -9.03
N ILE A 569 -33.40 27.61 -9.46
CA ILE A 569 -33.38 26.17 -9.72
C ILE A 569 -32.38 25.53 -8.77
N TYR A 570 -32.82 24.59 -7.94
CA TYR A 570 -31.97 23.87 -7.00
C TYR A 570 -31.54 22.53 -7.60
N HIS A 571 -30.24 22.26 -7.63
CA HIS A 571 -29.61 21.08 -8.22
C HIS A 571 -28.75 20.38 -7.16
N ASN A 572 -28.87 19.06 -7.00
CA ASN A 572 -28.29 18.35 -5.85
C ASN A 572 -27.41 17.14 -6.24
N GLN A 573 -26.90 17.09 -7.47
CA GLN A 573 -26.26 15.87 -7.97
C GLN A 573 -24.97 15.48 -7.22
N ILE A 574 -24.19 16.48 -6.77
CA ILE A 574 -22.90 16.25 -6.11
C ILE A 574 -23.09 15.85 -4.66
N ASP A 575 -23.81 16.65 -3.87
CA ASP A 575 -24.00 16.40 -2.43
C ASP A 575 -24.77 15.09 -2.17
N ALA A 576 -25.81 14.80 -2.97
CA ALA A 576 -26.60 13.58 -2.84
C ALA A 576 -25.78 12.28 -2.95
N ARG A 577 -24.66 12.30 -3.67
CA ARG A 577 -23.71 11.18 -3.76
C ARG A 577 -22.52 11.33 -2.80
N GLY A 578 -22.03 12.54 -2.58
CA GLY A 578 -20.85 12.82 -1.77
C GLY A 578 -21.04 12.70 -0.25
N ASP A 579 -22.26 12.87 0.29
CA ASP A 579 -22.48 12.95 1.75
C ASP A 579 -22.70 11.58 2.44
N LYS A 580 -23.02 10.55 1.65
CA LYS A 580 -23.26 9.18 2.16
C LYS A 580 -22.01 8.31 2.01
N LEU A 581 -21.59 7.70 3.11
CA LEU A 581 -20.39 6.82 3.20
C LEU A 581 -20.33 5.72 2.13
N ASN A 582 -21.47 5.19 1.69
CA ASN A 582 -21.51 4.12 0.69
C ASN A 582 -21.43 4.61 -0.76
N THR A 583 -21.62 5.90 -1.01
CA THR A 583 -21.58 6.52 -2.35
C THR A 583 -20.54 7.64 -2.46
N GLU A 584 -19.84 7.99 -1.38
CA GLU A 584 -18.88 9.11 -1.35
C GLU A 584 -17.78 8.98 -2.41
N ASN A 585 -17.42 7.74 -2.76
CA ASN A 585 -16.45 7.44 -3.82
C ASN A 585 -16.92 7.86 -5.22
N GLU A 586 -18.23 8.04 -5.44
CA GLU A 586 -18.82 8.44 -6.71
C GLU A 586 -18.85 9.96 -6.91
N VAL A 587 -18.37 10.76 -5.94
CA VAL A 587 -18.46 12.23 -5.97
C VAL A 587 -17.85 12.85 -7.23
N PHE A 588 -16.78 12.26 -7.78
CA PHE A 588 -16.13 12.76 -8.99
C PHE A 588 -16.89 12.43 -10.27
N SER A 589 -17.53 11.26 -10.34
CA SER A 589 -18.55 10.97 -11.36
C SER A 589 -19.71 11.96 -11.24
N ALA A 590 -20.08 12.31 -10.01
CA ALA A 590 -21.11 13.31 -9.75
C ALA A 590 -20.78 14.70 -10.25
N CYS A 591 -19.54 15.14 -10.11
CA CYS A 591 -19.10 16.40 -10.69
C CYS A 591 -19.22 16.39 -12.23
N GLN A 592 -18.84 15.28 -12.89
CA GLN A 592 -18.90 15.18 -14.36
C GLN A 592 -20.35 15.23 -14.86
N GLU A 593 -21.25 14.50 -14.20
CA GLU A 593 -22.67 14.50 -14.53
C GLU A 593 -23.33 15.85 -14.23
N ALA A 594 -23.02 16.47 -13.09
CA ALA A 594 -23.52 17.80 -12.72
C ALA A 594 -23.19 18.87 -13.78
N ILE A 595 -21.95 18.87 -14.30
CA ILE A 595 -21.54 19.78 -15.38
C ILE A 595 -22.44 19.56 -16.60
N GLN A 596 -22.63 18.31 -17.01
CA GLN A 596 -23.44 17.97 -18.20
C GLN A 596 -24.91 18.33 -18.00
N GLU A 597 -25.49 18.00 -16.84
CA GLU A 597 -26.88 18.31 -16.47
C GLU A 597 -27.17 19.81 -16.50
N ILE A 598 -26.26 20.63 -15.96
CA ILE A 598 -26.39 22.09 -15.96
C ILE A 598 -26.31 22.65 -17.39
N ILE A 599 -25.36 22.18 -18.22
CA ILE A 599 -25.23 22.61 -19.62
C ILE A 599 -26.50 22.28 -20.41
N ASP A 600 -27.00 21.05 -20.27
CA ASP A 600 -28.20 20.58 -20.97
C ASP A 600 -29.45 21.35 -20.53
N LEU A 601 -29.56 21.66 -19.23
CA LEU A 601 -30.64 22.49 -18.71
C LEU A 601 -30.59 23.92 -19.25
N ILE A 602 -29.42 24.55 -19.26
CA ILE A 602 -29.23 25.89 -19.84
C ILE A 602 -29.66 25.88 -21.31
N HIS A 603 -29.19 24.92 -22.09
CA HIS A 603 -29.56 24.80 -23.51
C HIS A 603 -31.06 24.57 -23.70
N ARG A 604 -31.66 23.71 -22.87
CA ARG A 604 -33.10 23.42 -22.91
C ARG A 604 -33.94 24.64 -22.56
N ILE A 605 -33.58 25.41 -21.54
CA ILE A 605 -34.31 26.63 -21.15
C ILE A 605 -34.11 27.73 -22.21
N ALA A 606 -32.89 27.88 -22.74
CA ALA A 606 -32.60 28.87 -23.77
C ALA A 606 -33.45 28.64 -25.03
N VAL A 607 -33.50 27.41 -25.53
CA VAL A 607 -34.30 27.05 -26.74
C VAL A 607 -35.79 26.88 -26.42
N GLY A 608 -36.10 26.35 -25.25
CA GLY A 608 -37.44 26.01 -24.81
C GLY A 608 -38.24 27.23 -24.39
N ALA A 609 -37.68 28.09 -23.55
CA ALA A 609 -38.38 29.21 -22.89
C ALA A 609 -37.82 30.60 -23.24
N ASN A 610 -36.94 30.69 -24.25
CA ASN A 610 -36.38 31.94 -24.79
C ASN A 610 -35.75 32.85 -23.71
N THR A 611 -34.99 32.25 -22.79
CA THR A 611 -34.29 32.97 -21.73
C THR A 611 -32.79 32.89 -21.97
N ILE A 612 -32.08 34.02 -21.86
CA ILE A 612 -30.69 34.14 -22.29
C ILE A 612 -29.72 34.54 -21.16
N HIS A 613 -30.24 34.87 -19.97
CA HIS A 613 -29.43 35.31 -18.83
C HIS A 613 -29.50 34.27 -17.71
N PHE A 614 -28.37 33.61 -17.48
CA PHE A 614 -28.22 32.54 -16.51
C PHE A 614 -27.08 32.87 -15.52
N ILE A 615 -27.27 32.49 -14.26
CA ILE A 615 -26.23 32.51 -13.23
C ILE A 615 -26.17 31.11 -12.62
N VAL A 616 -24.99 30.51 -12.61
CA VAL A 616 -24.75 29.26 -11.89
C VAL A 616 -23.92 29.58 -10.65
N THR A 617 -24.37 29.14 -9.48
CA THR A 617 -23.68 29.38 -8.21
C THR A 617 -23.74 28.15 -7.31
N ALA A 618 -22.96 28.19 -6.22
CA ALA A 618 -22.91 27.16 -5.19
C ALA A 618 -23.41 27.75 -3.86
N ASP A 619 -24.03 26.92 -3.05
CA ASP A 619 -24.33 27.20 -1.65
C ASP A 619 -23.12 26.90 -0.75
N HIS A 620 -22.42 25.81 -1.01
CA HIS A 620 -21.10 25.48 -0.46
C HIS A 620 -20.28 24.65 -1.45
N GLY A 621 -19.01 24.39 -1.09
CA GLY A 621 -18.15 23.45 -1.80
C GLY A 621 -17.89 22.19 -0.98
N PHE A 622 -16.99 21.34 -1.48
CA PHE A 622 -16.46 20.21 -0.74
C PHE A 622 -14.94 20.11 -0.90
N ILE A 623 -14.32 19.45 0.08
CA ILE A 623 -12.97 18.90 -0.03
C ILE A 623 -13.12 17.39 0.15
N TYR A 624 -12.47 16.63 -0.72
CA TYR A 624 -12.55 15.18 -0.74
C TYR A 624 -11.15 14.59 -0.83
N LYS A 625 -10.94 13.49 -0.09
CA LYS A 625 -9.77 12.61 -0.18
C LYS A 625 -10.30 11.19 -0.36
N ARG A 626 -9.61 10.36 -1.15
CA ARG A 626 -10.02 8.97 -1.36
C ARG A 626 -9.74 8.12 -0.14
N ASP A 627 -8.63 8.38 0.54
CA ASP A 627 -8.29 7.69 1.77
C ASP A 627 -9.18 8.17 2.93
N LYS A 628 -9.60 7.23 3.78
CA LYS A 628 -10.51 7.53 4.89
C LYS A 628 -9.88 8.54 5.84
N VAL A 629 -10.66 9.53 6.24
CA VAL A 629 -10.30 10.47 7.31
C VAL A 629 -10.17 9.67 8.62
N THR A 630 -9.01 9.78 9.27
CA THR A 630 -8.74 9.20 10.59
C THR A 630 -9.69 9.79 11.64
N GLU A 631 -9.90 9.11 12.77
CA GLU A 631 -10.79 9.62 13.83
C GLU A 631 -10.30 10.98 14.36
N SER A 632 -8.98 11.20 14.47
CA SER A 632 -8.38 12.50 14.81
C SER A 632 -8.76 13.66 13.88
N GLY A 633 -9.20 13.37 12.65
CA GLY A 633 -9.65 14.38 11.68
C GLY A 633 -11.15 14.67 11.75
N LYS A 634 -11.90 14.03 12.66
CA LYS A 634 -13.35 14.17 12.79
C LYS A 634 -13.68 14.87 14.11
N MET A 635 -14.53 15.90 14.07
CA MET A 635 -14.99 16.69 15.23
C MET A 635 -15.96 15.94 16.18
N GLY A 636 -15.92 14.59 16.20
CA GLY A 636 -16.94 13.78 16.85
C GLY A 636 -16.87 13.84 18.37
N GLY A 637 -18.01 14.03 19.05
CA GLY A 637 -18.16 13.72 20.48
C GLY A 637 -18.60 14.88 21.39
N VAL A 638 -18.50 16.13 20.95
CA VAL A 638 -19.06 17.26 21.73
C VAL A 638 -20.58 17.12 21.67
N SER A 639 -21.20 16.76 22.78
CA SER A 639 -22.66 16.58 22.88
C SER A 639 -23.18 17.47 24.00
N ASP A 640 -23.03 18.78 23.82
CA ASP A 640 -23.58 19.75 24.76
C ASP A 640 -24.93 20.26 24.27
N LYS A 641 -25.87 20.48 25.20
CA LYS A 641 -27.24 20.96 24.88
C LYS A 641 -27.25 22.39 24.32
N GLY A 642 -26.12 23.11 24.39
CA GLY A 642 -25.92 24.46 23.85
C GLY A 642 -24.94 24.52 22.66
N ALA A 643 -24.72 23.42 21.93
CA ALA A 643 -23.88 23.41 20.73
C ALA A 643 -24.53 22.63 19.56
N PHE A 644 -24.44 23.19 18.34
CA PHE A 644 -24.74 22.46 17.11
C PHE A 644 -23.49 21.76 16.63
N VAL A 645 -23.51 20.43 16.69
CA VAL A 645 -22.38 19.60 16.34
C VAL A 645 -22.65 18.93 15.00
N ASN A 646 -21.81 19.26 14.03
CA ASN A 646 -21.73 18.61 12.74
C ASN A 646 -20.45 17.75 12.68
N ARG A 647 -20.33 16.85 11.71
CA ARG A 647 -19.13 16.02 11.48
C ARG A 647 -17.83 16.84 11.33
N ARG A 648 -17.93 18.08 10.88
CA ARG A 648 -16.77 18.94 10.50
C ARG A 648 -16.66 20.24 11.27
N PHE A 649 -17.66 20.62 12.06
CA PHE A 649 -17.68 21.90 12.77
C PHE A 649 -18.63 21.85 13.96
N ILE A 650 -18.37 22.72 14.93
CA ILE A 650 -19.23 22.95 16.08
C ILE A 650 -19.59 24.43 16.08
N VAL A 651 -20.87 24.74 16.29
CA VAL A 651 -21.31 26.10 16.57
C VAL A 651 -21.84 26.16 17.99
N SER A 652 -21.17 26.93 18.85
CA SER A 652 -21.56 27.16 20.24
C SER A 652 -21.44 28.66 20.57
N SER A 653 -22.21 29.09 21.57
CA SER A 653 -22.10 30.43 22.15
C SER A 653 -20.89 30.60 23.09
N VAL A 654 -20.20 29.51 23.44
CA VAL A 654 -18.98 29.48 24.27
C VAL A 654 -17.84 28.72 23.56
N PRO A 655 -16.56 28.99 23.88
CA PRO A 655 -15.41 28.26 23.32
C PRO A 655 -15.43 26.75 23.66
N VAL A 656 -14.89 25.92 22.76
CA VAL A 656 -14.92 24.44 22.89
C VAL A 656 -13.85 23.88 23.85
N VAL A 657 -12.74 24.60 24.09
CA VAL A 657 -11.70 24.25 25.08
C VAL A 657 -11.44 25.44 25.98
N ASP A 658 -11.78 25.31 27.26
CA ASP A 658 -11.44 26.26 28.33
C ASP A 658 -10.47 25.57 29.31
N MET A 659 -9.24 26.08 29.37
CA MET A 659 -8.19 25.54 30.25
C MET A 659 -8.49 25.80 31.73
N GLU A 660 -9.24 26.86 32.07
CA GLU A 660 -9.64 27.12 33.44
C GLU A 660 -10.72 26.13 33.89
N ASP A 661 -11.64 25.77 33.00
CA ASP A 661 -12.63 24.71 33.27
C ASP A 661 -11.97 23.34 33.42
N LEU A 662 -10.96 23.01 32.59
CA LEU A 662 -10.18 21.78 32.75
C LEU A 662 -9.51 21.72 34.12
N LYS A 663 -8.84 22.81 34.53
CA LYS A 663 -8.16 22.92 35.82
C LYS A 663 -9.15 22.87 36.99
N ALA A 664 -10.31 23.51 36.86
CA ALA A 664 -11.38 23.43 37.87
C ALA A 664 -11.97 22.01 37.96
N GLY A 665 -12.17 21.35 36.82
CA GLY A 665 -12.64 19.98 36.72
C GLY A 665 -11.66 18.99 37.35
N ARG A 666 -10.36 19.13 37.07
CA ARG A 666 -9.28 18.32 37.67
C ARG A 666 -9.37 18.27 39.19
N LYS A 667 -9.70 19.39 39.85
CA LYS A 667 -9.80 19.49 41.32
C LYS A 667 -10.94 18.66 41.91
N ALA A 668 -11.91 18.25 41.09
CA ALA A 668 -13.01 17.39 41.53
C ALA A 668 -12.65 15.89 41.55
N PHE A 669 -11.47 15.51 41.04
CA PHE A 669 -11.00 14.12 40.98
C PHE A 669 -9.82 13.87 41.92
N THR A 670 -9.76 12.66 42.48
CA THR A 670 -8.51 12.15 43.07
C THR A 670 -7.46 11.89 41.98
N LYS A 671 -6.18 11.71 42.38
CA LYS A 671 -5.07 11.37 41.47
C LYS A 671 -5.41 10.16 40.59
N ASP A 672 -5.89 9.09 41.21
CA ASP A 672 -6.13 7.82 40.54
C ASP A 672 -7.33 7.89 39.60
N GLU A 673 -8.42 8.54 40.03
CA GLU A 673 -9.59 8.77 39.15
C GLU A 673 -9.23 9.63 37.93
N TRP A 674 -8.38 10.65 38.11
CA TRP A 674 -7.92 11.48 37.00
C TRP A 674 -7.05 10.70 36.00
N ILE A 675 -6.12 9.89 36.50
CA ILE A 675 -5.31 9.00 35.65
C ILE A 675 -6.22 8.04 34.88
N ASP A 676 -7.25 7.50 35.54
CA ASP A 676 -8.20 6.59 34.90
C ASP A 676 -8.99 7.29 33.78
N VAL A 677 -9.41 8.54 33.98
CA VAL A 677 -10.03 9.36 32.93
C VAL A 677 -9.07 9.56 31.74
N LEU A 678 -7.81 9.92 31.98
CA LEU A 678 -6.82 10.11 30.91
C LEU A 678 -6.59 8.81 30.11
N LEU A 679 -6.48 7.68 30.81
CA LEU A 679 -6.30 6.37 30.17
C LEU A 679 -7.52 5.94 29.35
N ARG A 680 -8.74 6.17 29.86
CA ARG A 680 -9.97 5.95 29.09
C ARG A 680 -10.03 6.85 27.86
N SER A 681 -9.55 8.08 27.96
CA SER A 681 -9.50 9.04 26.85
C SER A 681 -8.58 8.59 25.70
N ILE A 682 -7.57 7.75 25.99
CA ILE A 682 -6.71 7.12 24.96
C ILE A 682 -7.17 5.69 24.59
N GLY A 683 -8.36 5.28 25.03
CA GLY A 683 -9.01 4.03 24.68
C GLY A 683 -8.67 2.84 25.59
N MET A 684 -8.03 3.04 26.74
CA MET A 684 -7.57 1.97 27.64
C MET A 684 -8.47 1.83 28.85
N GLU A 685 -8.80 0.60 29.25
CA GLU A 685 -9.58 0.32 30.47
C GLU A 685 -8.64 0.20 31.69
N PRO A 686 -8.64 1.16 32.64
CA PRO A 686 -7.69 1.17 33.75
C PRO A 686 -7.86 0.02 34.73
N ASP A 687 -9.08 -0.50 34.89
CA ASP A 687 -9.39 -1.63 35.80
C ASP A 687 -8.69 -2.94 35.40
N LYS A 688 -8.18 -3.03 34.17
CA LYS A 688 -7.46 -4.21 33.66
C LYS A 688 -5.95 -4.01 33.66
N LEU A 689 -5.46 -2.89 34.18
CA LEU A 689 -4.06 -2.51 34.13
C LEU A 689 -3.48 -2.40 35.55
N GLU A 690 -2.29 -2.96 35.74
CA GLU A 690 -1.52 -2.74 36.95
C GLU A 690 -1.07 -1.27 37.03
N GLU A 691 -0.91 -0.75 38.25
CA GLU A 691 -0.53 0.65 38.50
C GLU A 691 0.74 1.06 37.74
N ARG A 692 1.73 0.18 37.69
CA ARG A 692 2.95 0.36 36.91
C ARG A 692 2.65 0.59 35.42
N VAL A 693 1.74 -0.18 34.83
CA VAL A 693 1.37 -0.06 33.42
C VAL A 693 0.63 1.25 33.15
N LYS A 694 -0.20 1.73 34.10
CA LYS A 694 -0.86 3.04 34.00
C LYS A 694 0.16 4.17 33.82
N TRP A 695 1.21 4.19 34.65
CA TRP A 695 2.30 5.16 34.55
C TRP A 695 3.09 5.06 33.24
N LEU A 696 3.34 3.85 32.74
CA LEU A 696 4.00 3.66 31.44
C LEU A 696 3.15 4.18 30.27
N LEU A 697 1.82 4.01 30.33
CA LEU A 697 0.92 4.55 29.32
C LEU A 697 0.83 6.09 29.37
N LEU A 698 0.87 6.69 30.57
CA LEU A 698 1.03 8.14 30.71
C LEU A 698 2.36 8.62 30.14
N ALA A 699 3.45 7.90 30.39
CA ALA A 699 4.77 8.22 29.83
C ALA A 699 4.76 8.22 28.28
N ARG A 700 3.91 7.39 27.66
CA ARG A 700 3.72 7.36 26.20
C ARG A 700 3.11 8.67 25.67
N MET A 701 2.36 9.42 26.50
CA MET A 701 1.75 10.71 26.14
C MET A 701 2.69 11.92 26.28
N LEU A 702 3.85 11.77 26.92
CA LEU A 702 4.81 12.86 27.11
C LEU A 702 5.22 13.59 25.83
N PRO A 703 5.44 12.92 24.68
CA PRO A 703 5.74 13.59 23.42
C PRO A 703 4.67 14.57 22.93
N LEU A 704 3.41 14.40 23.37
CA LEU A 704 2.29 15.26 22.99
C LEU A 704 2.19 16.51 23.87
N VAL A 705 2.64 16.44 25.13
CA VAL A 705 2.50 17.51 26.14
C VAL A 705 3.81 18.28 26.41
N GLU A 706 4.96 17.76 25.95
CA GLU A 706 6.28 18.39 26.06
C GLU A 706 6.88 18.71 24.69
N ASN A 707 7.59 19.85 24.61
CA ASN A 707 8.28 20.26 23.40
C ASN A 707 9.63 19.56 23.24
N ASN A 708 9.92 19.10 22.01
CA ASN A 708 11.17 18.44 21.65
C ASN A 708 11.48 17.26 22.62
N PHE A 709 10.51 16.40 22.85
CA PHE A 709 10.67 15.25 23.74
C PHE A 709 11.06 14.00 22.95
N ASN A 710 12.27 13.50 23.16
CA ASN A 710 12.80 12.31 22.49
C ASN A 710 12.47 11.05 23.31
N LEU A 711 11.60 10.19 22.78
CA LEU A 711 11.16 8.96 23.42
C LEU A 711 11.50 7.74 22.55
N CYS A 712 11.95 6.66 23.18
CA CYS A 712 12.11 5.37 22.55
C CYS A 712 11.23 4.35 23.28
N GLU A 713 10.37 3.63 22.54
CA GLU A 713 9.60 2.51 23.05
C GLU A 713 9.89 1.24 22.25
N LEU A 714 10.54 0.27 22.90
CA LEU A 714 10.87 -1.02 22.33
C LEU A 714 10.21 -2.13 23.15
N GLY A 715 9.49 -3.02 22.47
CA GLY A 715 8.77 -4.10 23.16
C GLY A 715 8.08 -5.07 22.21
N PRO A 716 7.38 -6.09 22.74
CA PRO A 716 6.69 -7.10 21.94
C PRO A 716 5.63 -6.50 21.00
N ARG A 717 5.30 -7.22 19.93
CA ARG A 717 4.17 -6.87 19.05
C ARG A 717 2.84 -6.86 19.83
N SER A 718 1.90 -6.05 19.36
CA SER A 718 0.52 -5.95 19.89
C SER A 718 0.37 -5.31 21.27
N THR A 719 1.25 -4.36 21.62
CA THR A 719 1.18 -3.54 22.84
C THR A 719 0.65 -2.11 22.58
N GLY A 720 0.07 -1.88 21.40
CA GLY A 720 -0.56 -0.60 21.01
C GLY A 720 0.39 0.59 20.86
N LYS A 721 1.69 0.36 20.64
CA LYS A 721 2.74 1.40 20.61
C LYS A 721 2.48 2.54 19.62
N SER A 722 2.00 2.21 18.41
CA SER A 722 1.73 3.19 17.36
C SER A 722 0.35 3.85 17.47
N HIS A 723 -0.56 3.32 18.30
CA HIS A 723 -1.97 3.75 18.36
C HIS A 723 -2.10 5.23 18.77
N LEU A 724 -1.40 5.63 19.84
CA LEU A 724 -1.48 6.98 20.38
C LEU A 724 -1.10 8.04 19.34
N TYR A 725 0.01 7.84 18.63
CA TYR A 725 0.55 8.81 17.65
C TYR A 725 -0.19 8.81 16.32
N LYS A 726 -1.05 7.82 16.09
CA LYS A 726 -1.83 7.68 14.86
C LYS A 726 -3.28 8.15 15.02
N GLU A 727 -3.91 7.79 16.14
CA GLU A 727 -5.37 7.92 16.30
C GLU A 727 -5.79 9.02 17.28
N ILE A 728 -4.93 9.42 18.22
CA ILE A 728 -5.36 10.30 19.34
C ILE A 728 -5.13 11.78 19.09
N SER A 729 -4.04 12.17 18.42
CA SER A 729 -3.74 13.58 18.15
C SER A 729 -3.68 13.88 16.64
N PRO A 730 -4.43 14.87 16.14
CA PRO A 730 -4.28 15.36 14.76
C PRO A 730 -3.00 16.17 14.55
N ASN A 731 -2.25 16.45 15.62
CA ASN A 731 -0.98 17.18 15.57
C ASN A 731 0.24 16.23 15.66
N SER A 732 0.04 14.91 15.53
CA SER A 732 1.12 13.93 15.40
C SER A 732 1.11 13.19 14.06
N ILE A 733 2.29 12.81 13.57
CA ILE A 733 2.44 11.99 12.36
C ILE A 733 3.21 10.70 12.66
N LEU A 734 2.72 9.59 12.13
CA LEU A 734 3.39 8.29 12.16
C LEU A 734 4.05 7.99 10.81
N VAL A 735 5.38 8.03 10.76
CA VAL A 735 6.17 7.68 9.58
C VAL A 735 6.32 6.16 9.51
N SER A 736 5.66 5.53 8.54
CA SER A 736 5.69 4.08 8.29
C SER A 736 6.53 3.74 7.05
N GLY A 737 7.23 2.61 7.05
CA GLY A 737 7.91 2.08 5.84
C GLY A 737 9.41 2.35 5.71
N GLY A 738 10.07 2.83 6.77
CA GLY A 738 11.54 2.85 6.89
C GLY A 738 12.33 3.83 6.00
N GLN A 739 11.81 4.24 4.84
CA GLN A 739 12.48 5.19 3.96
C GLN A 739 12.04 6.62 4.24
N THR A 740 12.91 7.41 4.86
CA THR A 740 12.73 8.87 4.98
C THR A 740 13.97 9.59 4.45
N THR A 741 13.82 10.85 4.05
CA THR A 741 14.94 11.68 3.59
C THR A 741 15.12 12.86 4.52
N VAL A 742 16.32 13.43 4.58
CA VAL A 742 16.58 14.63 5.38
C VAL A 742 15.72 15.80 4.88
N ALA A 743 15.41 15.80 3.59
CA ALA A 743 14.55 16.82 2.97
C ALA A 743 13.11 16.72 3.49
N ASN A 744 12.57 15.51 3.62
CA ASN A 744 11.23 15.29 4.15
C ASN A 744 11.17 15.59 5.66
N LEU A 745 12.16 15.15 6.43
CA LEU A 745 12.14 15.30 7.89
C LEU A 745 12.46 16.72 8.36
N PHE A 746 13.50 17.36 7.82
CA PHE A 746 14.03 18.64 8.32
C PHE A 746 13.80 19.82 7.38
N TYR A 747 14.45 19.81 6.21
CA TYR A 747 14.38 20.97 5.31
C TYR A 747 14.77 20.62 3.88
N ASN A 748 13.89 20.87 2.92
CA ASN A 748 14.19 20.63 1.52
C ASN A 748 14.94 21.83 0.92
N MET A 749 16.22 21.65 0.54
CA MET A 749 17.04 22.73 -0.02
C MET A 749 16.59 23.19 -1.40
N GLY A 750 16.05 22.28 -2.23
CA GLY A 750 15.53 22.60 -3.56
C GLY A 750 14.25 23.43 -3.51
N ARG A 751 13.35 23.09 -2.57
CA ARG A 751 12.03 23.75 -2.40
C ARG A 751 12.02 24.87 -1.36
N LYS A 752 13.07 25.02 -0.55
CA LYS A 752 13.17 25.95 0.60
C LYS A 752 12.05 25.81 1.64
N THR A 753 11.53 24.60 1.85
CA THR A 753 10.44 24.30 2.79
C THR A 753 10.94 23.51 3.99
N VAL A 754 10.38 23.79 5.18
CA VAL A 754 10.60 22.99 6.40
C VAL A 754 9.87 21.67 6.28
N GLY A 755 10.51 20.61 6.72
CA GLY A 755 10.00 19.24 6.73
C GLY A 755 9.09 18.96 7.92
N LEU A 756 8.79 17.68 8.15
CA LEU A 756 7.84 17.21 9.17
C LEU A 756 8.06 17.82 10.56
N VAL A 757 9.32 17.99 11.00
CA VAL A 757 9.60 18.54 12.35
C VAL A 757 9.10 19.97 12.55
N GLY A 758 8.85 20.74 11.49
CA GLY A 758 8.29 22.09 11.57
C GLY A 758 6.78 22.16 11.44
N LEU A 759 6.11 21.04 11.15
CA LEU A 759 4.66 20.99 10.87
C LEU A 759 3.87 20.28 11.97
N TRP A 760 4.51 19.36 12.71
CA TRP A 760 3.85 18.48 13.68
C TRP A 760 4.35 18.71 15.10
N ASP A 761 3.51 18.47 16.10
CA ASP A 761 3.88 18.50 17.52
C ASP A 761 4.69 17.26 17.92
N CYS A 762 4.47 16.14 17.22
CA CYS A 762 5.17 14.87 17.42
C CYS A 762 5.36 14.11 16.09
N VAL A 763 6.60 13.69 15.81
CA VAL A 763 6.96 12.81 14.69
C VAL A 763 7.37 11.45 15.25
N ALA A 764 6.53 10.45 15.02
CA ALA A 764 6.76 9.08 15.46
C ALA A 764 7.23 8.19 14.29
N PHE A 765 8.28 7.40 14.51
CA PHE A 765 8.78 6.41 13.56
C PHE A 765 8.29 5.03 13.96
N ASP A 766 7.45 4.43 13.12
CA ASP A 766 7.09 3.02 13.28
C ASP A 766 8.18 2.14 12.68
N GLU A 767 8.39 0.97 13.31
CA GLU A 767 9.43 0.02 12.95
C GLU A 767 10.83 0.64 12.80
N VAL A 768 11.42 1.09 13.91
CA VAL A 768 12.75 1.75 13.93
C VAL A 768 13.85 1.00 13.16
N ALA A 769 13.81 -0.33 13.11
CA ALA A 769 14.77 -1.16 12.35
C ALA A 769 14.79 -0.85 10.85
N GLY A 770 13.69 -0.33 10.30
CA GLY A 770 13.57 0.04 8.89
C GLY A 770 14.14 1.41 8.55
N ILE A 771 14.46 2.26 9.53
CA ILE A 771 14.92 3.64 9.29
C ILE A 771 16.21 3.63 8.47
N ASN A 772 16.15 4.17 7.26
CA ASN A 772 17.30 4.36 6.38
C ASN A 772 17.27 5.75 5.75
N PHE A 773 18.32 6.54 5.97
CA PHE A 773 18.49 7.85 5.34
C PHE A 773 19.24 7.72 4.03
N LYS A 774 18.66 8.19 2.93
CA LYS A 774 19.36 8.30 1.63
C LYS A 774 20.57 9.23 1.72
N ASP A 775 20.50 10.26 2.58
CA ASP A 775 21.57 11.23 2.79
C ASP A 775 22.45 10.83 3.97
N LYS A 776 23.78 10.85 3.80
CA LYS A 776 24.75 10.49 4.85
C LYS A 776 24.71 11.38 6.10
N ASP A 777 24.21 12.61 5.97
CA ASP A 777 24.18 13.59 7.06
C ASP A 777 22.91 13.52 7.93
N GLY A 778 21.95 12.65 7.60
CA GLY A 778 20.63 12.64 8.24
C GLY A 778 20.65 12.39 9.74
N ILE A 779 21.46 11.42 10.19
CA ILE A 779 21.64 11.11 11.62
C ILE A 779 22.31 12.29 12.34
N GLN A 780 23.24 13.00 11.70
CA GLN A 780 23.93 14.14 12.30
C GLN A 780 22.99 15.32 12.53
N ILE A 781 22.16 15.65 11.54
CA ILE A 781 21.15 16.73 11.66
C ILE A 781 20.12 16.37 12.73
N MET A 782 19.72 15.09 12.80
CA MET A 782 18.81 14.60 13.82
C MET A 782 19.40 14.73 15.23
N LYS A 783 20.70 14.41 15.40
CA LYS A 783 21.41 14.65 16.65
C LYS A 783 21.32 16.12 17.06
N ASP A 784 21.62 17.05 16.17
CA ASP A 784 21.59 18.47 16.50
C ASP A 784 20.16 18.90 16.91
N TYR A 785 19.14 18.50 16.14
CA TYR A 785 17.74 18.77 16.45
C TYR A 785 17.26 18.20 17.79
N MET A 786 17.58 16.94 18.07
CA MET A 786 17.19 16.28 19.32
C MET A 786 17.83 16.94 20.55
N ALA A 787 18.95 17.66 20.38
CA ALA A 787 19.64 18.34 21.48
C ALA A 787 19.12 19.77 21.72
N SER A 788 18.88 20.55 20.66
CA SER A 788 18.57 21.98 20.79
C SER A 788 17.14 22.36 20.37
N GLY A 789 16.39 21.47 19.73
CA GLY A 789 15.15 21.83 19.03
C GLY A 789 15.39 22.71 17.79
N SER A 790 16.63 22.83 17.35
CA SER A 790 17.01 23.56 16.14
C SER A 790 17.91 22.72 15.24
N PHE A 791 17.89 22.98 13.94
CA PHE A 791 18.76 22.31 13.00
C PHE A 791 19.33 23.30 11.98
N ALA A 792 20.56 23.06 11.55
CA ALA A 792 21.23 23.85 10.52
C ALA A 792 21.28 23.06 9.21
N ARG A 793 20.64 23.59 8.16
CA ARG A 793 20.75 23.04 6.80
C ARG A 793 20.77 24.17 5.78
N GLY A 794 21.95 24.44 5.20
CA GLY A 794 22.19 25.61 4.33
C GLY A 794 22.87 26.75 5.09
N LYS A 795 22.43 28.00 4.88
CA LYS A 795 23.00 29.22 5.51
C LYS A 795 22.26 29.71 6.76
N GLU A 796 21.14 29.09 7.13
CA GLU A 796 20.27 29.54 8.22
C GLU A 796 19.95 28.39 9.18
N GLU A 797 19.92 28.68 10.48
CA GLU A 797 19.44 27.79 11.54
C GLU A 797 17.93 27.95 11.70
N LYS A 798 17.21 26.83 11.84
CA LYS A 798 15.74 26.82 12.01
C LYS A 798 15.37 26.11 13.30
N ALA A 799 14.49 26.73 14.08
CA ALA A 799 13.93 26.13 15.30
C ALA A 799 12.58 25.44 15.00
N ALA A 800 12.31 24.35 15.70
CA ALA A 800 11.02 23.67 15.67
C ALA A 800 10.73 22.92 16.99
N SER A 801 9.46 22.70 17.33
CA SER A 801 9.04 22.16 18.64
C SER A 801 8.68 20.67 18.65
N ALA A 802 8.71 19.99 17.50
CA ALA A 802 8.31 18.59 17.37
C ALA A 802 9.09 17.64 18.31
N SER A 803 8.36 16.75 18.96
CA SER A 803 8.90 15.61 19.69
C SER A 803 9.26 14.46 18.74
N MET A 804 10.27 13.67 19.07
CA MET A 804 10.69 12.51 18.27
C MET A 804 10.41 11.22 19.02
N VAL A 805 9.64 10.33 18.41
CA VAL A 805 9.29 9.04 19.00
C VAL A 805 9.78 7.89 18.13
N PHE A 806 10.44 6.92 18.74
CA PHE A 806 11.00 5.77 18.06
C PHE A 806 10.34 4.49 18.58
N VAL A 807 9.53 3.85 17.75
CA VAL A 807 8.77 2.65 18.11
C VAL A 807 9.35 1.42 17.43
N GLY A 808 9.63 0.38 18.21
CA GLY A 808 10.26 -0.83 17.69
C GLY A 808 9.84 -2.12 18.36
N ASN A 809 10.17 -3.22 17.69
CA ASN A 809 9.87 -4.56 18.18
C ASN A 809 11.13 -5.25 18.69
N ILE A 810 11.03 -5.83 19.89
CA ILE A 810 12.05 -6.71 20.45
C ILE A 810 11.69 -8.15 20.09
N ASN A 811 12.58 -8.84 19.39
CA ASN A 811 12.37 -10.21 18.88
C ASN A 811 12.95 -11.31 19.80
N GLN A 812 13.70 -10.93 20.84
CA GLN A 812 14.34 -11.83 21.80
C GLN A 812 13.90 -11.46 23.22
N SER A 813 14.00 -12.38 24.18
CA SER A 813 13.72 -12.03 25.57
C SER A 813 14.70 -10.97 26.08
N VAL A 814 14.24 -10.04 26.91
CA VAL A 814 15.04 -8.97 27.52
C VAL A 814 16.29 -9.54 28.21
N ASP A 815 16.15 -10.65 28.95
CA ASP A 815 17.27 -11.34 29.60
C ASP A 815 18.36 -11.80 28.65
N VAL A 816 18.00 -12.16 27.41
CA VAL A 816 18.97 -12.57 26.38
C VAL A 816 19.64 -11.33 25.82
N LEU A 817 18.88 -10.30 25.42
CA LEU A 817 19.43 -9.04 24.93
C LEU A 817 20.40 -8.40 25.92
N LEU A 818 20.06 -8.42 27.21
CA LEU A 818 20.94 -7.87 28.26
C LEU A 818 22.27 -8.62 28.38
N LYS A 819 22.32 -9.89 27.97
CA LYS A 819 23.51 -10.76 28.00
C LYS A 819 24.29 -10.75 26.68
N THR A 820 23.60 -10.64 25.55
CA THR A 820 24.20 -10.80 24.21
C THR A 820 24.46 -9.49 23.48
N SER A 821 23.71 -8.42 23.78
CA SER A 821 23.88 -7.10 23.15
C SER A 821 23.39 -5.94 24.04
N SER A 822 22.49 -5.09 23.54
CA SER A 822 21.92 -3.93 24.25
C SER A 822 20.41 -3.83 24.02
N LEU A 823 19.70 -3.09 24.86
CA LEU A 823 18.26 -2.85 24.64
C LEU A 823 17.96 -1.96 23.42
N PHE A 824 18.97 -1.36 22.79
CA PHE A 824 18.84 -0.58 21.54
C PHE A 824 19.11 -1.40 20.28
N ASP A 825 19.39 -2.71 20.40
CA ASP A 825 19.62 -3.64 19.28
C ASP A 825 18.58 -3.57 18.14
N PRO A 826 17.28 -3.30 18.39
CA PRO A 826 16.30 -3.12 17.31
C PRO A 826 16.53 -1.90 16.40
N PHE A 827 17.38 -0.94 16.76
CA PHE A 827 17.72 0.18 15.87
C PHE A 827 18.61 -0.29 14.71
N PRO A 828 18.61 0.43 13.57
CA PRO A 828 19.59 0.20 12.51
C PRO A 828 21.00 0.38 13.08
N LEU A 829 21.97 -0.41 12.61
CA LEU A 829 23.34 -0.43 13.14
C LEU A 829 23.95 0.97 13.27
N GLU A 830 23.74 1.83 12.26
CA GLU A 830 24.25 3.21 12.22
C GLU A 830 23.72 4.10 13.37
N MET A 831 22.55 3.78 13.93
CA MET A 831 21.94 4.51 15.05
C MET A 831 22.08 3.75 16.37
N GLY A 832 21.89 2.42 16.35
CA GLY A 832 21.91 1.55 17.53
C GLY A 832 23.28 1.41 18.19
N THR A 833 24.37 1.78 17.49
CA THR A 833 25.72 1.85 18.06
C THR A 833 26.27 3.28 18.20
N ASP A 834 25.56 4.31 17.73
CA ASP A 834 25.97 5.72 17.90
C ASP A 834 25.60 6.21 19.30
N THR A 835 26.55 6.17 20.22
CA THR A 835 26.36 6.61 21.61
C THR A 835 25.93 8.08 21.72
N ALA A 836 26.36 8.95 20.79
CA ALA A 836 25.98 10.35 20.80
C ALA A 836 24.51 10.55 20.37
N PHE A 837 24.01 9.73 19.46
CA PHE A 837 22.59 9.69 19.10
C PHE A 837 21.74 9.19 20.27
N LEU A 838 22.09 8.03 20.82
CA LEU A 838 21.34 7.38 21.90
C LEU A 838 21.30 8.23 23.20
N ASP A 839 22.36 8.97 23.51
CA ASP A 839 22.41 9.87 24.68
C ASP A 839 21.44 11.05 24.58
N ARG A 840 20.86 11.32 23.40
CA ARG A 840 19.81 12.35 23.21
C ARG A 840 18.39 11.83 23.46
N MET A 841 18.20 10.54 23.73
CA MET A 841 16.90 9.99 24.13
C MET A 841 16.57 10.41 25.56
N HIS A 842 15.50 11.16 25.77
CA HIS A 842 15.11 11.56 27.13
C HIS A 842 14.55 10.36 27.91
N CYS A 843 13.73 9.54 27.26
CA CYS A 843 13.00 8.45 27.89
C CYS A 843 13.16 7.14 27.11
N TYR A 844 13.50 6.06 27.83
CA TYR A 844 13.35 4.69 27.35
C TYR A 844 12.14 4.06 28.03
N LEU A 845 11.06 3.87 27.28
CA LEU A 845 9.83 3.24 27.75
C LEU A 845 9.93 1.71 27.57
N PRO A 846 9.90 0.91 28.66
CA PRO A 846 10.01 -0.55 28.61
C PRO A 846 8.72 -1.18 28.07
N GLY A 847 8.58 -1.23 26.74
CA GLY A 847 7.39 -1.76 26.07
C GLY A 847 7.12 -3.24 26.33
N TRP A 848 8.06 -3.98 26.94
CA TRP A 848 7.87 -5.37 27.39
C TRP A 848 7.11 -5.49 28.72
N GLU A 849 7.02 -4.43 29.52
CA GLU A 849 6.19 -4.39 30.73
C GLU A 849 4.70 -4.17 30.38
N ILE A 850 4.41 -3.58 29.21
CA ILE A 850 3.04 -3.36 28.75
C ILE A 850 2.46 -4.67 28.22
N PRO A 851 1.29 -5.13 28.72
CA PRO A 851 0.68 -6.38 28.27
C PRO A 851 0.27 -6.29 26.80
N LYS A 852 0.22 -7.45 26.13
CA LYS A 852 -0.40 -7.53 24.81
C LYS A 852 -1.90 -7.28 24.95
N PHE A 853 -2.40 -6.26 24.27
CA PHE A 853 -3.80 -5.88 24.38
C PHE A 853 -4.72 -6.95 23.81
N ARG A 854 -5.90 -7.04 24.43
CA ARG A 854 -7.01 -7.96 24.15
C ARG A 854 -8.29 -7.14 24.23
N PRO A 855 -9.42 -7.57 23.65
CA PRO A 855 -10.66 -6.80 23.65
C PRO A 855 -11.07 -6.21 25.02
N GLY A 856 -10.85 -6.96 26.11
CA GLY A 856 -11.17 -6.47 27.46
C GLY A 856 -10.26 -5.37 28.03
N HIS A 857 -9.13 -5.04 27.39
CA HIS A 857 -8.26 -3.93 27.80
C HIS A 857 -8.69 -2.59 27.20
N PHE A 858 -9.68 -2.58 26.29
CA PHE A 858 -10.22 -1.37 25.70
C PHE A 858 -11.47 -0.94 26.46
N THR A 859 -11.56 0.36 26.75
CA THR A 859 -12.69 0.93 27.50
C THR A 859 -13.95 0.98 26.63
N ASN A 860 -15.12 0.79 27.26
CA ASN A 860 -16.43 1.18 26.72
C ASN A 860 -17.09 2.25 27.60
N ASP A 861 -16.34 2.82 28.53
CA ASP A 861 -16.77 3.82 29.50
C ASP A 861 -16.31 5.22 29.09
N TYR A 862 -16.74 6.23 29.85
CA TYR A 862 -16.51 7.63 29.51
C TYR A 862 -15.04 8.06 29.68
N GLY A 863 -14.58 8.87 28.72
CA GLY A 863 -13.32 9.60 28.74
C GLY A 863 -13.47 10.91 27.96
N PHE A 864 -12.40 11.70 27.89
CA PHE A 864 -12.38 12.86 27.00
C PHE A 864 -12.42 12.41 25.54
N ILE A 865 -13.09 13.23 24.75
CA ILE A 865 -13.07 13.12 23.30
C ILE A 865 -11.66 13.42 22.81
N THR A 866 -11.19 12.69 21.80
CA THR A 866 -9.81 12.77 21.29
C THR A 866 -9.39 14.18 20.91
N ASP A 867 -10.26 14.96 20.28
CA ASP A 867 -9.94 16.33 19.85
C ASP A 867 -9.77 17.27 21.04
N TYR A 868 -10.65 17.16 22.03
CA TYR A 868 -10.54 17.93 23.27
C TYR A 868 -9.24 17.57 24.01
N LEU A 869 -8.95 16.27 24.12
CA LEU A 869 -7.70 15.77 24.70
C LEU A 869 -6.48 16.33 23.95
N ALA A 870 -6.45 16.22 22.63
CA ALA A 870 -5.31 16.66 21.83
C ALA A 870 -5.06 18.17 21.93
N GLU A 871 -6.12 18.99 21.91
CA GLU A 871 -5.99 20.44 22.01
C GLU A 871 -5.53 20.89 23.40
N PHE A 872 -6.06 20.33 24.50
CA PHE A 872 -5.56 20.74 25.81
C PHE A 872 -4.12 20.25 26.05
N LEU A 873 -3.75 19.06 25.55
CA LEU A 873 -2.35 18.61 25.63
C LEU A 873 -1.41 19.55 24.89
N ARG A 874 -1.85 20.07 23.73
CA ARG A 874 -1.12 21.07 22.95
C ARG A 874 -0.99 22.40 23.69
N GLU A 875 -2.06 22.88 24.31
CA GLU A 875 -2.03 24.10 25.12
C GLU A 875 -1.06 23.95 26.31
N LEU A 876 -1.06 22.79 26.98
CA LEU A 876 -0.12 22.49 28.08
C LEU A 876 1.36 22.49 27.64
N ARG A 877 1.67 22.33 26.34
CA ARG A 877 3.05 22.47 25.82
C ARG A 877 3.62 23.88 26.03
N LYS A 878 2.76 24.88 26.23
CA LYS A 878 3.17 26.28 26.46
C LYS A 878 3.60 26.53 27.92
N GLU A 879 3.17 25.68 28.85
CA GLU A 879 3.55 25.76 30.26
C GLU A 879 4.89 25.03 30.52
N GLN A 880 5.59 25.36 31.62
CA GLN A 880 6.84 24.69 32.01
C GLN A 880 6.81 24.32 33.50
N TYR A 881 6.90 23.02 33.80
CA TYR A 881 6.95 22.49 35.17
C TYR A 881 8.27 21.77 35.52
N GLY A 882 9.25 21.75 34.61
CA GLY A 882 10.51 21.02 34.82
C GLY A 882 11.30 21.46 36.05
N ASP A 883 11.18 22.72 36.46
CA ASP A 883 11.88 23.29 37.62
C ASP A 883 11.12 23.13 38.94
N ALA A 884 9.91 22.54 38.91
CA ALA A 884 9.12 22.29 40.12
C ALA A 884 9.86 21.41 41.15
N LEU A 885 10.72 20.50 40.67
CA LEU A 885 11.50 19.61 41.53
C LEU A 885 12.48 20.35 42.45
N ASP A 886 13.03 21.49 42.02
CA ASP A 886 14.09 22.20 42.74
C ASP A 886 13.63 22.77 44.09
N LYS A 887 12.32 22.91 44.26
CA LYS A 887 11.71 23.35 45.53
C LYS A 887 11.97 22.34 46.65
N HIS A 888 11.95 21.05 46.35
CA HIS A 888 11.99 19.97 47.36
C HIS A 888 13.17 19.02 47.20
N PHE A 889 13.74 18.89 46.00
CA PHE A 889 14.77 17.92 45.67
C PHE A 889 15.94 18.55 44.89
N ARG A 890 17.09 17.88 44.92
CA ARG A 890 18.25 18.14 44.04
C ARG A 890 18.71 16.84 43.41
N LEU A 891 19.11 16.87 42.14
CA LEU A 891 19.62 15.67 41.46
C LEU A 891 21.04 15.34 41.92
N GLY A 892 21.35 14.04 42.00
CA GLY A 892 22.65 13.51 42.38
C GLY A 892 23.79 13.86 41.41
N LYS A 893 25.04 13.73 41.88
CA LYS A 893 26.24 14.21 41.14
C LYS A 893 26.57 13.41 39.89
N ASN A 894 26.05 12.18 39.76
CA ASN A 894 26.31 11.31 38.61
C ASN A 894 25.41 11.64 37.40
N LEU A 895 24.44 12.55 37.55
CA LEU A 895 23.64 13.04 36.43
C LEU A 895 24.38 14.17 35.71
N ASN A 896 24.70 13.97 34.43
CA ASN A 896 25.26 15.04 33.61
C ASN A 896 24.16 16.04 33.18
N GLN A 897 24.53 17.08 32.42
CA GLN A 897 23.58 18.09 31.96
C GLN A 897 22.46 17.51 31.09
N ARG A 898 22.76 16.54 30.21
CA ARG A 898 21.75 15.89 29.36
C ARG A 898 20.81 15.01 30.17
N ASP A 899 21.34 14.31 31.17
CA ASP A 899 20.57 13.52 32.13
C ASP A 899 19.60 14.41 32.91
N THR A 900 20.08 15.58 33.37
CA THR A 900 19.27 16.58 34.07
C THR A 900 18.16 17.12 33.19
N ILE A 901 18.45 17.47 31.93
CA ILE A 901 17.43 17.96 30.97
C ILE A 901 16.37 16.89 30.72
N ALA A 902 16.79 15.64 30.49
CA ALA A 902 15.88 14.53 30.25
C ALA A 902 14.94 14.30 31.43
N VAL A 903 15.47 14.23 32.66
CA VAL A 903 14.68 14.05 33.89
C VAL A 903 13.71 15.20 34.08
N ARG A 904 14.14 16.47 33.92
CA ARG A 904 13.26 17.64 34.01
C ARG A 904 12.13 17.63 32.99
N LYS A 905 12.40 17.20 31.76
CA LYS A 905 11.35 17.06 30.74
C LYS A 905 10.34 15.97 31.10
N ILE A 906 10.78 14.83 31.64
CA ILE A 906 9.86 13.76 32.06
C ILE A 906 9.01 14.23 33.25
N VAL A 907 9.62 14.85 34.27
CA VAL A 907 8.93 15.43 35.43
C VAL A 907 7.90 16.46 34.95
N GLY A 908 8.32 17.41 34.11
CA GLY A 908 7.45 18.45 33.57
C GLY A 908 6.24 17.87 32.84
N GLY A 909 6.46 16.90 31.94
CA GLY A 909 5.37 16.30 31.19
C GLY A 909 4.42 15.46 32.05
N LEU A 910 4.93 14.69 33.03
CA LEU A 910 4.08 13.93 33.94
C LEU A 910 3.28 14.84 34.86
N LEU A 911 3.87 15.94 35.35
CA LEU A 911 3.15 16.96 36.12
C LEU A 911 2.04 17.61 35.29
N LYS A 912 2.30 17.99 34.04
CA LYS A 912 1.26 18.54 33.14
C LYS A 912 0.08 17.59 32.95
N LEU A 913 0.34 16.28 32.85
CA LEU A 913 -0.70 15.28 32.68
C LEU A 913 -1.50 15.06 33.97
N VAL A 914 -0.81 14.81 35.08
CA VAL A 914 -1.46 14.37 36.33
C VAL A 914 -1.96 15.54 37.18
N TYR A 915 -1.30 16.70 37.09
CA TYR A 915 -1.60 17.92 37.84
C TYR A 915 -1.58 19.16 36.91
N PRO A 916 -2.47 19.22 35.89
CA PRO A 916 -2.51 20.33 34.93
C PRO A 916 -2.82 21.69 35.57
N ASP A 917 -3.37 21.71 36.79
CA ASP A 917 -3.62 22.89 37.61
C ASP A 917 -2.41 23.36 38.42
N GLY A 918 -1.32 22.58 38.43
CA GLY A 918 -0.09 22.89 39.17
C GLY A 918 -0.18 22.65 40.69
N GLU A 919 -1.23 21.99 41.17
CA GLU A 919 -1.42 21.69 42.59
C GLU A 919 -1.01 20.24 42.90
N PHE A 920 0.15 20.07 43.56
CA PHE A 920 0.69 18.77 43.97
C PHE A 920 1.51 18.87 45.27
N SER A 921 1.57 17.77 46.01
CA SER A 921 2.36 17.61 47.23
C SER A 921 3.83 17.22 46.96
N LYS A 922 4.66 17.22 48.01
CA LYS A 922 6.07 16.82 47.91
C LYS A 922 6.19 15.33 47.56
N GLU A 923 5.35 14.50 48.15
CA GLU A 923 5.33 13.05 47.97
C GLU A 923 4.89 12.66 46.55
N GLU A 924 3.89 13.34 46.00
CA GLU A 924 3.44 13.14 44.61
C GLU A 924 4.51 13.56 43.59
N LEU A 925 5.26 14.62 43.89
CA LEU A 925 6.41 15.04 43.09
C LEU A 925 7.56 14.03 43.18
N GLU A 926 7.81 13.44 44.35
CA GLU A 926 8.82 12.39 44.55
C GLU A 926 8.50 11.13 43.74
N GLU A 927 7.24 10.71 43.69
CA GLU A 927 6.75 9.59 42.88
C GLU A 927 7.07 9.82 41.38
N ILE A 928 6.72 10.99 40.85
CA ILE A 928 7.02 11.39 39.47
C ILE A 928 8.53 11.46 39.22
N LEU A 929 9.30 11.99 40.17
CA LEU A 929 10.76 12.09 40.07
C LEU A 929 11.42 10.71 40.02
N ALA A 930 10.98 9.76 40.84
CA ALA A 930 11.51 8.40 40.86
C ALA A 930 11.30 7.70 39.50
N ILE A 931 10.09 7.78 38.94
CA ILE A 931 9.80 7.22 37.60
C ILE A 931 10.65 7.91 36.53
N SER A 932 10.78 9.24 36.61
CA SER A 932 11.57 10.02 35.66
C SER A 932 13.04 9.61 35.63
N LEU A 933 13.64 9.41 36.82
CA LEU A 933 15.01 8.94 36.98
C LEU A 933 15.19 7.52 36.44
N GLU A 934 14.24 6.62 36.71
CA GLU A 934 14.28 5.25 36.23
C GLU A 934 14.31 5.18 34.68
N MET A 935 13.41 5.93 34.02
CA MET A 935 13.29 5.95 32.56
C MET A 935 14.57 6.47 31.88
N ARG A 936 15.18 7.53 32.42
CA ARG A 936 16.44 8.06 31.89
C ARG A 936 17.64 7.18 32.26
N ARG A 937 17.66 6.60 33.47
CA ARG A 937 18.72 5.66 33.88
C ARG A 937 18.81 4.47 32.93
N ARG A 938 17.67 3.94 32.46
CA ARG A 938 17.63 2.84 31.49
C ARG A 938 18.41 3.15 30.20
N VAL A 939 18.34 4.39 29.69
CA VAL A 939 19.17 4.86 28.55
C VAL A 939 20.66 4.79 28.91
N LYS A 940 21.04 5.31 30.08
CA LYS A 940 22.44 5.39 30.52
C LYS A 940 23.08 4.02 30.80
N GLU A 941 22.32 3.08 31.34
CA GLU A 941 22.79 1.70 31.53
C GLU A 941 23.14 1.03 30.20
N GLN A 942 22.38 1.31 29.12
CA GLN A 942 22.73 0.79 27.80
C GLN A 942 23.93 1.52 27.18
N LEU A 943 24.06 2.83 27.38
CA LEU A 943 25.23 3.58 26.95
C LEU A 943 26.50 3.10 27.64
N LYS A 944 26.43 2.74 28.93
CA LYS A 944 27.53 2.08 29.66
C LYS A 944 27.94 0.76 29.02
N LYS A 945 26.98 -0.06 28.57
CA LYS A 945 27.28 -1.31 27.86
C LYS A 945 27.95 -1.07 26.51
N LEU A 946 27.54 -0.03 25.77
CA LEU A 946 28.03 0.25 24.41
C LEU A 946 29.36 1.04 24.39
N GLY A 947 29.48 2.08 25.24
CA GLY A 947 30.63 2.99 25.29
C GLY A 947 31.59 2.75 26.47
N GLY A 948 31.33 1.74 27.31
CA GLY A 948 32.22 1.33 28.40
C GLY A 948 32.47 2.45 29.43
N MET A 949 33.75 2.72 29.69
CA MET A 949 34.19 3.67 30.72
C MET A 949 33.77 5.12 30.46
N GLU A 950 33.35 5.48 29.25
CA GLU A 950 32.83 6.83 28.96
C GLU A 950 31.51 7.13 29.69
N PHE A 951 30.71 6.10 29.97
CA PHE A 951 29.37 6.22 30.55
C PHE A 951 29.26 5.51 31.91
N TYR A 952 30.33 5.49 32.71
CA TYR A 952 30.38 4.79 33.99
C TYR A 952 29.45 5.38 35.08
N ASP A 953 29.12 6.68 34.97
CA ASP A 953 28.23 7.40 35.89
C ASP A 953 26.74 7.04 35.68
N VAL A 954 26.35 5.86 36.16
CA VAL A 954 24.97 5.34 36.05
C VAL A 954 24.19 5.32 37.37
N ASN A 955 24.81 5.74 38.48
CA ASN A 955 24.18 5.75 39.79
C ASN A 955 23.28 6.97 39.97
N PHE A 956 22.12 6.94 39.33
CA PHE A 956 21.14 8.03 39.41
C PHE A 956 20.52 8.10 40.80
N SER A 957 20.50 9.30 41.35
CA SER A 957 19.94 9.60 42.67
C SER A 957 19.30 10.99 42.71
N TYR A 958 18.50 11.23 43.74
CA TYR A 958 18.02 12.55 44.15
C TYR A 958 18.26 12.73 45.66
N ILE A 959 18.39 13.99 46.07
CA ILE A 959 18.65 14.41 47.44
C ILE A 959 17.44 15.22 47.88
N ASP A 960 16.85 14.83 49.00
CA ASP A 960 15.79 15.60 49.65
C ASP A 960 16.38 16.87 50.30
N ASN A 961 15.85 18.05 49.98
CA ASN A 961 16.38 19.32 50.48
C ASN A 961 16.09 19.55 51.98
N ASP A 962 15.10 18.86 52.54
CA ASP A 962 14.71 18.97 53.94
C ASP A 962 15.49 17.98 54.82
N THR A 963 15.67 16.73 54.37
CA THR A 963 16.35 15.67 55.15
C THR A 963 17.83 15.51 54.80
N PHE A 964 18.27 15.98 53.63
CA PHE A 964 19.58 15.74 53.03
C PHE A 964 19.91 14.26 52.75
N GLU A 965 18.91 13.37 52.78
CA GLU A 965 19.07 11.97 52.42
C GLU A 965 19.18 11.84 50.89
N GLU A 966 20.14 11.02 50.43
CA GLU A 966 20.33 10.71 49.01
C GLU A 966 19.69 9.35 48.69
N HIS A 967 18.70 9.37 47.79
CA HIS A 967 17.93 8.21 47.37
C HIS A 967 18.38 7.76 45.98
N TYR A 968 18.85 6.53 45.85
CA TYR A 968 19.29 5.93 44.57
C TYR A 968 18.14 5.19 43.89
N VAL A 969 17.94 5.41 42.60
CA VAL A 969 16.87 4.81 41.79
C VAL A 969 17.44 3.70 40.91
N SER A 970 17.13 2.44 41.16
CA SER A 970 17.57 1.28 40.37
C SER A 970 16.70 1.01 39.14
N VAL A 971 17.19 0.21 38.18
CA VAL A 971 16.36 -0.35 37.09
C VAL A 971 16.26 -1.89 37.22
N PRO A 972 15.10 -2.51 36.97
CA PRO A 972 14.91 -3.97 37.09
C PRO A 972 15.89 -4.81 36.25
N GLU A 973 16.34 -4.28 35.12
CA GLU A 973 17.19 -4.95 34.13
C GLU A 973 18.66 -5.14 34.58
N GLN A 974 19.02 -4.67 35.77
CA GLN A 974 20.34 -4.92 36.36
C GLN A 974 20.50 -6.35 36.91
N GLY A 975 19.43 -7.15 36.97
CA GLY A 975 19.37 -8.43 37.68
C GLY A 975 19.60 -9.68 36.84
N GLY A 976 20.84 -9.99 36.46
CA GLY A 976 21.25 -11.39 36.30
C GLY A 976 21.69 -11.92 37.66
N GLY A 977 21.05 -12.96 38.21
CA GLY A 977 21.43 -13.52 39.51
C GLY A 977 22.94 -13.81 39.60
N LYS A 978 23.57 -13.48 40.73
CA LYS A 978 25.01 -13.68 40.97
C LYS A 978 25.43 -15.12 40.59
N LEU A 979 26.41 -15.26 39.68
CA LEU A 979 26.87 -16.55 39.17
C LEU A 979 27.51 -17.44 40.25
N ILE A 980 28.10 -16.81 41.27
CA ILE A 980 28.67 -17.46 42.45
C ILE A 980 27.65 -17.28 43.59
N PRO A 981 27.00 -18.36 44.06
CA PRO A 981 25.95 -18.26 45.05
C PRO A 981 26.47 -17.78 46.40
N GLU A 982 25.60 -17.09 47.15
CA GLU A 982 25.83 -16.81 48.57
C GLU A 982 25.42 -18.02 49.41
N GLY A 983 26.35 -18.56 50.21
CA GLY A 983 26.14 -19.76 51.04
C GLY A 983 27.21 -20.84 50.86
N ILE A 984 27.16 -21.87 51.71
CA ILE A 984 28.06 -23.03 51.64
C ILE A 984 27.59 -23.93 50.48
N CYS A 985 28.47 -24.17 49.51
CA CYS A 985 28.20 -25.04 48.36
C CYS A 985 28.26 -26.53 48.76
N ASN A 986 27.82 -27.44 47.88
CA ASN A 986 27.96 -28.87 48.13
C ASN A 986 29.45 -29.30 48.07
N PRO A 987 29.88 -30.32 48.85
CA PRO A 987 31.21 -30.92 48.66
C PRO A 987 31.46 -31.32 47.21
N GLY A 988 32.61 -30.94 46.66
CA GLY A 988 32.96 -31.15 45.25
C GLY A 988 32.61 -30.00 44.31
N GLN A 989 31.94 -28.94 44.79
CA GLN A 989 31.59 -27.76 43.99
C GLN A 989 32.61 -26.61 44.21
N VAL A 990 33.20 -26.12 43.12
CA VAL A 990 34.25 -25.09 43.14
C VAL A 990 34.06 -24.11 41.99
N TYR A 991 34.22 -22.81 42.25
CA TYR A 991 34.17 -21.76 41.25
C TYR A 991 35.57 -21.22 40.96
N THR A 992 35.87 -20.97 39.69
CA THR A 992 37.13 -20.37 39.24
C THR A 992 36.84 -19.29 38.21
N VAL A 993 37.70 -18.27 38.14
CA VAL A 993 37.60 -17.19 37.15
C VAL A 993 38.88 -17.16 36.33
N GLY A 994 38.75 -17.01 35.01
CA GLY A 994 39.89 -16.98 34.10
C GLY A 994 39.48 -16.73 32.66
N TYR A 995 40.45 -16.71 31.76
CA TYR A 995 40.18 -16.55 30.32
C TYR A 995 39.49 -17.78 29.75
N GLY A 996 38.36 -17.54 29.09
CA GLY A 996 37.74 -18.50 28.19
C GLY A 996 38.35 -18.48 26.79
N LYS A 997 37.87 -19.36 25.90
CA LYS A 997 38.36 -19.43 24.52
C LYS A 997 38.13 -18.17 23.69
N SER A 998 37.11 -17.38 24.04
CA SER A 998 36.80 -16.11 23.38
C SER A 998 37.83 -15.01 23.68
N GLY A 999 38.76 -15.23 24.61
CA GLY A 999 39.67 -14.19 25.10
C GLY A 999 39.04 -13.28 26.16
N MET A 1000 37.77 -13.50 26.53
CA MET A 1000 37.12 -12.81 27.64
C MET A 1000 37.37 -13.55 28.97
N ILE A 1001 37.38 -12.82 30.08
CA ILE A 1001 37.42 -13.40 31.42
C ILE A 1001 36.00 -13.79 31.84
N GLY A 1002 35.83 -14.99 32.36
CA GLY A 1002 34.55 -15.43 32.89
C GLY A 1002 34.63 -16.46 34.01
N VAL A 1003 33.46 -16.89 34.47
CA VAL A 1003 33.28 -17.77 35.63
C VAL A 1003 32.98 -19.19 35.19
N PHE A 1004 33.71 -20.13 35.79
CA PHE A 1004 33.56 -21.56 35.54
C PHE A 1004 33.24 -22.29 36.85
N CYS A 1005 32.34 -23.26 36.78
CA CYS A 1005 31.95 -24.10 37.89
C CYS A 1005 32.42 -25.54 37.67
N LEU A 1006 33.04 -26.13 38.68
CA LEU A 1006 33.44 -27.53 38.71
C LEU A 1006 32.56 -28.25 39.71
N GLU A 1007 32.00 -29.40 39.31
CA GLU A 1007 31.17 -30.25 40.16
C GLU A 1007 31.72 -31.67 40.16
N SER A 1008 32.01 -32.19 41.35
CA SER A 1008 32.68 -33.49 41.49
C SER A 1008 31.79 -34.52 42.18
N GLN A 1009 31.84 -35.76 41.70
CA GLN A 1009 31.22 -36.94 42.31
C GLN A 1009 32.28 -38.02 42.57
N MET A 1010 32.12 -38.76 43.67
CA MET A 1010 33.02 -39.87 44.05
C MET A 1010 32.23 -41.16 44.18
N LEU A 1011 32.67 -42.21 43.47
CA LEU A 1011 32.05 -43.53 43.49
C LEU A 1011 33.05 -44.59 43.99
N PRO A 1012 32.61 -45.69 44.62
CA PRO A 1012 33.47 -46.88 44.80
C PRO A 1012 33.93 -47.40 43.43
N GLY A 1013 35.22 -47.67 43.26
CA GLY A 1013 35.76 -48.09 41.97
C GLY A 1013 37.24 -48.48 42.00
N ASN A 1014 37.91 -48.45 40.85
CA ASN A 1014 39.29 -48.92 40.68
C ASN A 1014 40.30 -47.78 40.39
N GLY A 1015 39.99 -46.55 40.78
CA GLY A 1015 40.89 -45.41 40.62
C GLY A 1015 40.76 -44.68 39.28
N LYS A 1016 39.61 -44.78 38.61
CA LYS A 1016 39.31 -44.05 37.37
C LYS A 1016 39.07 -42.58 37.65
N PHE A 1017 39.45 -41.73 36.70
CA PHE A 1017 39.14 -40.30 36.74
C PHE A 1017 38.54 -39.86 35.41
N GLU A 1018 37.28 -39.46 35.45
CA GLU A 1018 36.49 -39.03 34.31
C GLU A 1018 36.27 -37.52 34.35
N ARG A 1019 36.35 -36.88 33.18
CA ARG A 1019 36.14 -35.42 33.00
C ARG A 1019 35.04 -35.21 31.99
N THR A 1020 33.98 -34.52 32.36
CA THR A 1020 32.84 -34.20 31.50
C THR A 1020 32.71 -32.68 31.34
N GLY A 1021 32.06 -32.21 30.26
CA GLY A 1021 31.86 -30.77 30.04
C GLY A 1021 32.99 -30.01 29.34
N ILE A 1022 34.21 -30.57 29.25
CA ILE A 1022 35.35 -29.97 28.51
C ILE A 1022 35.54 -30.51 27.08
N GLY A 1023 34.67 -31.39 26.59
CA GLY A 1023 34.74 -31.93 25.22
C GLY A 1023 36.07 -32.61 24.88
N SER A 1024 36.56 -32.45 23.64
CA SER A 1024 37.86 -32.94 23.14
C SER A 1024 39.02 -31.95 23.33
N ASP A 1025 38.84 -30.92 24.16
CA ASP A 1025 39.84 -29.88 24.38
C ASP A 1025 41.11 -30.46 25.02
N ARG A 1026 42.24 -30.32 24.31
CA ARG A 1026 43.52 -30.91 24.74
C ARG A 1026 44.04 -30.24 26.01
N ASP A 1027 44.04 -28.92 26.06
CA ASP A 1027 44.67 -28.14 27.14
C ASP A 1027 43.87 -28.26 28.43
N CYS A 1028 42.54 -28.19 28.35
CA CYS A 1028 41.65 -28.39 29.50
C CYS A 1028 41.80 -29.82 30.06
N ARG A 1029 41.89 -30.83 29.19
CA ARG A 1029 42.12 -32.23 29.61
C ARG A 1029 43.48 -32.40 30.25
N GLU A 1030 44.52 -31.75 29.72
CA GLU A 1030 45.87 -31.78 30.28
C GLU A 1030 45.94 -31.14 31.67
N ALA A 1031 45.28 -30.00 31.87
CA ALA A 1031 45.17 -29.35 33.18
C ALA A 1031 44.44 -30.25 34.20
N ALA A 1032 43.31 -30.85 33.83
CA ALA A 1032 42.60 -31.80 34.69
C ALA A 1032 43.45 -33.05 35.02
N ASN A 1033 44.14 -33.62 34.03
CA ASN A 1033 45.08 -34.73 34.23
C ASN A 1033 46.19 -34.37 35.22
N THR A 1034 46.74 -33.16 35.09
CA THR A 1034 47.80 -32.64 35.95
C THR A 1034 47.36 -32.61 37.41
N ALA A 1035 46.14 -32.13 37.68
CA ALA A 1035 45.55 -32.14 39.02
C ALA A 1035 45.48 -33.53 39.65
N PHE A 1036 44.98 -34.51 38.89
CA PHE A 1036 44.80 -35.88 39.40
C PHE A 1036 46.12 -36.64 39.55
N ASN A 1037 47.09 -36.41 38.66
CA ASN A 1037 48.43 -36.96 38.79
C ASN A 1037 49.16 -36.38 40.00
N PHE A 1038 49.02 -35.06 40.22
CA PHE A 1038 49.54 -34.41 41.42
C PHE A 1038 48.91 -35.02 42.68
N LEU A 1039 47.59 -35.25 42.69
CA LEU A 1039 46.89 -35.90 43.79
C LEU A 1039 47.39 -37.33 44.02
N LYS A 1040 47.58 -38.14 42.96
CA LYS A 1040 48.13 -39.51 43.11
C LYS A 1040 49.48 -39.54 43.81
N ALA A 1041 50.35 -38.57 43.50
CA ALA A 1041 51.68 -38.48 44.10
C ALA A 1041 51.66 -37.91 45.53
N ASN A 1042 50.70 -37.04 45.85
CA ASN A 1042 50.71 -36.23 47.09
C ASN A 1042 49.48 -36.41 48.00
N ALA A 1043 48.56 -37.35 47.73
CA ALA A 1043 47.32 -37.53 48.50
C ALA A 1043 47.57 -37.66 50.01
N ASN A 1044 48.61 -38.42 50.40
CA ASN A 1044 48.99 -38.60 51.81
C ASN A 1044 49.42 -37.30 52.52
N ARG A 1045 49.86 -36.27 51.77
CA ARG A 1045 50.21 -34.94 52.31
C ARG A 1045 48.97 -34.07 52.55
N ILE A 1046 47.86 -34.38 51.88
CA ILE A 1046 46.57 -33.69 52.03
C ILE A 1046 45.72 -34.41 53.08
N SER A 1047 45.48 -35.72 52.91
CA SER A 1047 44.85 -36.58 53.92
C SER A 1047 45.06 -38.06 53.58
N GLY A 1048 45.42 -38.88 54.58
CA GLY A 1048 45.52 -40.34 54.43
C GLY A 1048 44.18 -41.05 54.17
N THR A 1049 43.06 -40.35 54.22
CA THR A 1049 41.73 -40.89 53.90
C THR A 1049 41.39 -40.82 52.42
N ILE A 1050 42.12 -40.03 51.62
CA ILE A 1050 41.88 -39.89 50.19
C ILE A 1050 42.47 -41.11 49.48
N SER A 1051 41.61 -41.92 48.86
CA SER A 1051 42.06 -43.03 48.00
C SER A 1051 41.93 -42.64 46.54
N THR A 1052 43.00 -42.83 45.77
CA THR A 1052 43.04 -42.66 44.31
C THR A 1052 43.04 -44.00 43.55
N THR A 1053 42.98 -45.12 44.27
CA THR A 1053 43.02 -46.48 43.73
C THR A 1053 41.74 -47.27 43.96
N THR A 1054 40.96 -46.94 45.01
CA THR A 1054 39.70 -47.64 45.36
C THR A 1054 38.44 -46.79 45.13
N LYS A 1055 38.62 -45.59 44.60
CA LYS A 1055 37.56 -44.61 44.35
C LYS A 1055 37.72 -44.05 42.96
N ASP A 1056 36.60 -43.95 42.25
CA ASP A 1056 36.52 -43.30 40.95
C ASP A 1056 36.01 -41.87 41.16
N TYR A 1057 36.63 -40.91 40.49
CA TYR A 1057 36.26 -39.49 40.54
C TYR A 1057 35.71 -39.06 39.19
N ILE A 1058 34.58 -38.36 39.21
CA ILE A 1058 33.96 -37.77 38.02
C ILE A 1058 33.88 -36.28 38.27
N VAL A 1059 34.47 -35.45 37.41
CA VAL A 1059 34.40 -33.99 37.50
C VAL A 1059 33.74 -33.43 36.25
N ASN A 1060 32.65 -32.71 36.44
CA ASN A 1060 31.95 -31.98 35.40
C ASN A 1060 32.36 -30.51 35.42
N TYR A 1061 32.72 -29.97 34.26
CA TYR A 1061 33.19 -28.60 34.09
C TYR A 1061 32.15 -27.80 33.32
N GLN A 1062 31.73 -26.67 33.87
CA GLN A 1062 30.70 -25.81 33.30
C GLN A 1062 31.22 -24.40 33.11
N ASP A 1063 30.95 -23.84 31.94
CA ASP A 1063 31.13 -22.43 31.63
C ASP A 1063 29.80 -21.72 31.87
N LEU A 1064 29.76 -20.82 32.85
CA LEU A 1064 28.53 -20.17 33.28
C LEU A 1064 28.11 -19.00 32.38
N GLN A 1065 28.99 -18.58 31.46
CA GLN A 1065 28.80 -17.40 30.61
C GLN A 1065 28.88 -17.72 29.12
N GLY A 1066 29.18 -18.96 28.74
CA GLY A 1066 29.20 -19.41 27.34
C GLY A 1066 30.36 -18.85 26.51
N ILE A 1067 31.45 -18.43 27.17
CA ILE A 1067 32.65 -17.83 26.58
C ILE A 1067 33.73 -18.85 26.16
N GLY A 1068 33.47 -20.14 26.35
CA GLY A 1068 34.38 -21.26 26.13
C GLY A 1068 35.26 -21.56 27.34
N MET A 1069 35.54 -22.84 27.58
CA MET A 1069 36.24 -23.31 28.79
C MET A 1069 37.65 -22.73 28.95
N THR A 1070 38.05 -22.45 30.21
CA THR A 1070 39.42 -22.02 30.54
C THR A 1070 40.42 -23.18 30.56
N SER A 1071 41.67 -22.93 30.17
CA SER A 1071 42.78 -23.89 30.30
C SER A 1071 43.40 -23.92 31.71
N ARG A 1072 43.02 -22.99 32.59
CA ARG A 1072 43.51 -22.86 33.98
C ARG A 1072 42.64 -23.66 34.96
N LEU A 1073 42.65 -24.99 34.83
CA LEU A 1073 41.77 -25.89 35.59
C LEU A 1073 42.47 -26.80 36.62
N ALA A 1074 43.80 -26.87 36.68
CA ALA A 1074 44.46 -27.92 37.48
C ALA A 1074 44.27 -27.69 38.99
N LEU A 1075 44.46 -26.47 39.49
CA LEU A 1075 44.25 -26.14 40.90
C LEU A 1075 42.77 -26.24 41.32
N PRO A 1076 41.79 -25.63 40.61
CA PRO A 1076 40.37 -25.83 40.91
C PRO A 1076 39.96 -27.30 40.90
N THR A 1077 40.47 -28.11 39.95
CA THR A 1077 40.19 -29.55 39.90
C THR A 1077 40.74 -30.29 41.11
N LEU A 1078 41.96 -29.97 41.55
CA LEU A 1078 42.56 -30.58 42.74
C LEU A 1078 41.70 -30.30 43.98
N ILE A 1079 41.25 -29.04 44.15
CA ILE A 1079 40.39 -28.63 45.26
C ILE A 1079 39.03 -29.33 45.18
N ALA A 1080 38.43 -29.42 44.00
CA ALA A 1080 37.13 -30.07 43.81
C ALA A 1080 37.18 -31.58 44.15
N ILE A 1081 38.23 -32.28 43.71
CA ILE A 1081 38.44 -33.70 44.06
C ILE A 1081 38.70 -33.88 45.56
N CYS A 1082 39.52 -33.03 46.18
CA CYS A 1082 39.77 -33.11 47.62
C CYS A 1082 38.51 -32.78 48.45
N SER A 1083 37.70 -31.83 47.97
CA SER A 1083 36.43 -31.44 48.59
C SER A 1083 35.45 -32.62 48.65
N ILE A 1084 35.24 -33.32 47.53
CA ILE A 1084 34.36 -34.50 47.50
C ILE A 1084 34.96 -35.70 48.24
N ALA A 1085 36.27 -35.94 48.12
CA ALA A 1085 36.94 -37.06 48.78
C ALA A 1085 36.90 -36.96 50.32
N LEU A 1086 36.91 -35.74 50.85
CA LEU A 1086 36.83 -35.45 52.28
C LEU A 1086 35.41 -35.19 52.77
N GLY A 1087 34.42 -35.13 51.86
CA GLY A 1087 33.05 -34.74 52.19
C GLY A 1087 32.93 -33.33 52.78
N LYS A 1088 33.86 -32.43 52.44
CA LYS A 1088 33.92 -31.07 52.98
C LYS A 1088 33.68 -30.03 51.88
N PRO A 1089 32.74 -29.09 52.06
CA PRO A 1089 32.50 -28.03 51.10
C PRO A 1089 33.60 -26.97 51.12
N THR A 1090 33.70 -26.20 50.04
CA THR A 1090 34.55 -25.00 49.99
C THR A 1090 33.93 -23.84 50.78
N LEU A 1091 34.74 -22.82 51.09
CA LEU A 1091 34.25 -21.61 51.75
C LEU A 1091 33.13 -20.94 50.94
N SER A 1092 32.14 -20.38 51.64
CA SER A 1092 31.03 -19.64 51.02
C SER A 1092 31.53 -18.52 50.11
N SER A 1093 30.95 -18.43 48.91
CA SER A 1093 31.23 -17.39 47.91
C SER A 1093 32.71 -17.25 47.55
N LEU A 1094 33.42 -18.39 47.49
CA LEU A 1094 34.83 -18.49 47.15
C LEU A 1094 35.04 -18.60 45.63
N ALA A 1095 35.85 -17.70 45.07
CA ALA A 1095 36.46 -17.88 43.76
C ALA A 1095 37.92 -18.34 43.93
N VAL A 1096 38.30 -19.41 43.22
CA VAL A 1096 39.68 -19.91 43.17
C VAL A 1096 40.39 -19.26 41.99
N LEU A 1097 41.54 -18.61 42.23
CA LEU A 1097 42.40 -18.07 41.19
C LEU A 1097 43.80 -18.69 41.28
N GLY A 1098 44.48 -18.75 40.13
CA GLY A 1098 45.84 -19.28 40.01
C GLY A 1098 45.87 -20.74 39.55
N GLU A 1099 47.08 -21.24 39.29
CA GLU A 1099 47.26 -22.57 38.68
C GLU A 1099 48.49 -23.31 39.24
N ILE A 1100 48.53 -24.65 39.13
CA ILE A 1100 49.66 -25.50 39.55
C ILE A 1100 50.28 -26.29 38.38
N SER A 1101 51.58 -26.54 38.45
CA SER A 1101 52.26 -27.53 37.60
C SER A 1101 52.14 -28.95 38.17
N ILE A 1102 52.52 -29.97 37.39
CA ILE A 1102 52.55 -31.38 37.85
C ILE A 1102 53.50 -31.62 39.04
N SER A 1103 54.52 -30.78 39.20
CA SER A 1103 55.45 -30.81 40.35
C SER A 1103 54.94 -30.03 41.57
N GLY A 1104 53.81 -29.33 41.45
CA GLY A 1104 53.24 -28.48 42.50
C GLY A 1104 53.76 -27.04 42.53
N THR A 1105 54.41 -26.57 41.47
CA THR A 1105 54.87 -25.17 41.37
C THR A 1105 53.67 -24.25 41.15
N MET A 1106 53.62 -23.12 41.87
CA MET A 1106 52.55 -22.14 41.72
C MET A 1106 52.74 -21.22 40.51
N ILE A 1107 51.66 -21.03 39.75
CA ILE A 1107 51.58 -20.14 38.58
C ILE A 1107 50.71 -18.93 38.96
N LYS A 1108 51.22 -17.73 38.66
CA LYS A 1108 50.56 -16.45 38.95
C LYS A 1108 49.30 -16.23 38.10
N VAL A 1109 48.38 -15.41 38.61
CA VAL A 1109 47.18 -14.93 37.90
C VAL A 1109 47.55 -13.87 36.87
N GLU A 1110 46.96 -13.96 35.67
CA GLU A 1110 47.08 -12.95 34.60
C GLU A 1110 45.98 -11.88 34.78
N GLU A 1111 46.29 -10.61 34.54
CA GLU A 1111 45.36 -9.46 34.65
C GLU A 1111 44.50 -9.45 35.94
N LEU A 1112 45.19 -9.45 37.09
CA LEU A 1112 44.56 -9.57 38.41
C LEU A 1112 43.39 -8.60 38.65
N ALA A 1113 43.50 -7.34 38.23
CA ALA A 1113 42.43 -6.35 38.39
C ALA A 1113 41.13 -6.75 37.65
N ASN A 1114 41.26 -7.21 36.41
CA ASN A 1114 40.12 -7.62 35.59
C ASN A 1114 39.50 -8.93 36.13
N ALA A 1115 40.34 -9.89 36.57
CA ALA A 1115 39.85 -11.11 37.21
C ALA A 1115 39.10 -10.84 38.52
N LEU A 1116 39.59 -9.90 39.34
CA LEU A 1116 38.91 -9.46 40.56
C LEU A 1116 37.61 -8.71 40.26
N GLN A 1117 37.55 -7.89 39.21
CA GLN A 1117 36.30 -7.23 38.82
C GLN A 1117 35.20 -8.25 38.49
N VAL A 1118 35.54 -9.25 37.65
CA VAL A 1118 34.61 -10.34 37.31
C VAL A 1118 34.19 -11.12 38.56
N CYS A 1119 35.10 -11.30 39.54
CA CYS A 1119 34.75 -11.93 40.82
C CYS A 1119 33.68 -11.14 41.59
N VAL A 1120 33.76 -9.80 41.68
CA VAL A 1120 32.76 -8.97 42.40
C VAL A 1120 31.43 -9.04 41.68
N ASP A 1121 31.46 -8.80 40.36
CA ASP A 1121 30.26 -8.76 39.53
C ASP A 1121 29.51 -10.10 39.55
N SER A 1122 30.26 -11.19 39.71
CA SER A 1122 29.73 -12.55 39.79
C SER A 1122 29.31 -12.98 41.20
N GLY A 1123 29.57 -12.17 42.23
CA GLY A 1123 29.11 -12.41 43.60
C GLY A 1123 30.11 -13.08 44.55
N ALA A 1124 31.39 -13.19 44.18
CA ALA A 1124 32.41 -13.68 45.11
C ALA A 1124 32.65 -12.68 46.25
N LYS A 1125 32.76 -13.19 47.48
CA LYS A 1125 33.16 -12.40 48.66
C LYS A 1125 34.54 -12.82 49.18
N LYS A 1126 35.02 -13.99 48.77
CA LYS A 1126 36.33 -14.54 49.12
C LYS A 1126 37.06 -14.93 47.84
N VAL A 1127 38.35 -14.64 47.77
CA VAL A 1127 39.17 -15.00 46.61
C VAL A 1127 40.42 -15.71 47.11
N LEU A 1128 40.64 -16.94 46.64
CA LEU A 1128 41.84 -17.72 46.90
C LEU A 1128 42.91 -17.34 45.88
N LEU A 1129 44.06 -16.83 46.31
CA LEU A 1129 45.09 -16.24 45.44
C LEU A 1129 46.50 -16.75 45.76
N PRO A 1130 47.36 -17.05 44.77
CA PRO A 1130 48.73 -17.48 45.05
C PRO A 1130 49.55 -16.31 45.59
N MET A 1131 50.44 -16.57 46.54
CA MET A 1131 51.33 -15.55 47.10
C MET A 1131 52.20 -14.87 46.04
N THR A 1132 52.50 -15.57 44.93
CA THR A 1132 53.23 -15.01 43.77
C THR A 1132 52.48 -13.87 43.07
N SER A 1133 51.16 -13.75 43.24
CA SER A 1133 50.33 -12.66 42.67
C SER A 1133 50.14 -11.48 43.62
N ALA A 1134 50.68 -11.52 44.84
CA ALA A 1134 50.53 -10.44 45.80
C ALA A 1134 51.18 -9.12 45.34
N VAL A 1135 52.24 -9.19 44.52
CA VAL A 1135 52.91 -8.01 43.97
C VAL A 1135 52.01 -7.22 43.02
N ASP A 1136 51.10 -7.91 42.32
CA ASP A 1136 50.20 -7.30 41.33
C ASP A 1136 49.00 -6.59 41.98
N LEU A 1137 48.82 -6.68 43.30
CA LEU A 1137 47.74 -5.96 44.01
C LEU A 1137 47.89 -4.44 43.93
N ALA A 1138 49.11 -3.94 43.73
CA ALA A 1138 49.35 -2.51 43.55
C ALA A 1138 48.65 -1.94 42.28
N THR A 1139 48.27 -2.79 41.32
CA THR A 1139 47.57 -2.36 40.10
C THR A 1139 46.04 -2.42 40.23
N VAL A 1140 45.50 -2.80 41.40
CA VAL A 1140 44.07 -2.98 41.63
C VAL A 1140 43.50 -1.78 42.39
N PRO A 1141 42.36 -1.19 41.97
CA PRO A 1141 41.72 -0.09 42.70
C PRO A 1141 41.38 -0.46 44.16
N ALA A 1142 41.55 0.49 45.08
CA ALA A 1142 41.35 0.26 46.52
C ALA A 1142 39.92 -0.20 46.87
N ASP A 1143 38.91 0.34 46.18
CA ASP A 1143 37.49 -0.02 46.36
C ASP A 1143 37.19 -1.45 45.91
N LEU A 1144 37.93 -1.96 44.91
CA LEU A 1144 37.79 -3.33 44.45
C LEU A 1144 38.45 -4.31 45.44
N ILE A 1145 39.60 -3.95 46.03
CA ILE A 1145 40.26 -4.75 47.06
C ILE A 1145 39.39 -4.87 48.32
N SER A 1146 38.76 -3.77 48.75
CA SER A 1146 37.92 -3.73 49.95
C SER A 1146 36.65 -4.60 49.84
N SER A 1147 36.24 -4.94 48.63
CA SER A 1147 35.09 -5.80 48.34
C SER A 1147 35.33 -7.29 48.64
N PHE A 1148 36.58 -7.70 48.88
CA PHE A 1148 36.96 -9.10 49.09
C PHE A 1148 37.67 -9.39 50.41
N ASN A 1149 37.48 -10.61 50.90
CA ASN A 1149 38.45 -11.27 51.79
C ASN A 1149 39.42 -12.12 50.95
N LEU A 1150 40.62 -11.59 50.72
CA LEU A 1150 41.68 -12.27 49.95
C LEU A 1150 42.42 -13.30 50.82
N ILE A 1151 42.44 -14.55 50.37
CA ILE A 1151 43.06 -15.68 51.06
C ILE A 1151 44.29 -16.13 50.26
N PHE A 1152 45.49 -15.85 50.77
CA PHE A 1152 46.73 -16.23 50.08
C PHE A 1152 47.14 -17.66 50.37
N TYR A 1153 47.72 -18.35 49.38
CA TYR A 1153 48.30 -19.68 49.58
C TYR A 1153 49.71 -19.81 48.98
N ASN A 1154 50.53 -20.70 49.53
CA ASN A 1154 51.94 -20.89 49.15
C ASN A 1154 52.24 -22.20 48.41
N SER A 1155 51.40 -23.23 48.56
CA SER A 1155 51.52 -24.51 47.87
C SER A 1155 50.14 -25.07 47.51
N ALA A 1156 50.10 -26.09 46.66
CA ALA A 1156 48.86 -26.76 46.24
C ALA A 1156 48.09 -27.36 47.43
N GLU A 1157 48.79 -27.96 48.41
CA GLU A 1157 48.16 -28.51 49.62
C GLU A 1157 47.61 -27.40 50.52
N ASP A 1158 48.36 -26.30 50.68
CA ASP A 1158 47.91 -25.11 51.43
C ASP A 1158 46.66 -24.49 50.80
N ALA A 1159 46.58 -24.45 49.47
CA ALA A 1159 45.39 -24.01 48.75
C ALA A 1159 44.17 -24.90 49.05
N VAL A 1160 44.33 -26.23 49.07
CA VAL A 1160 43.25 -27.15 49.44
C VAL A 1160 42.79 -26.92 50.88
N PHE A 1161 43.71 -26.80 51.84
CA PHE A 1161 43.34 -26.58 53.24
C PHE A 1161 42.59 -25.26 53.44
N LYS A 1162 43.07 -24.18 52.82
CA LYS A 1162 42.44 -22.86 52.90
C LYS A 1162 41.10 -22.79 52.19
N ALA A 1163 40.97 -23.42 51.03
CA ALA A 1163 39.70 -23.51 50.30
C ALA A 1163 38.61 -24.23 51.10
N LEU A 1164 38.98 -25.25 51.88
CA LEU A 1164 38.07 -26.03 52.74
C LEU A 1164 37.93 -25.48 54.16
N GLY A 1165 38.54 -24.33 54.48
CA GLY A 1165 38.48 -23.71 55.80
C GLY A 1165 39.13 -24.53 56.93
N VAL A 1166 40.15 -25.33 56.63
CA VAL A 1166 40.88 -26.16 57.61
C VAL A 1166 42.18 -25.48 58.00
N GLU A 1167 42.32 -25.07 59.27
CA GLU A 1167 43.62 -24.64 59.80
C GLU A 1167 44.52 -25.86 60.12
N LYS A 1168 45.81 -25.77 59.76
CA LYS A 1168 46.84 -26.74 60.19
C LYS A 1168 46.94 -26.71 61.72
N SER A 1169 46.20 -27.58 62.39
CA SER A 1169 46.42 -27.86 63.80
C SER A 1169 47.66 -28.76 63.93
N VAL A 1170 48.79 -28.16 64.31
CA VAL A 1170 49.87 -28.90 64.96
C VAL A 1170 49.32 -29.34 66.32
N ARG A 1171 48.83 -30.59 66.43
CA ARG A 1171 48.55 -31.22 67.72
C ARG A 1171 49.54 -32.35 67.98
N LEU A 1172 50.50 -32.04 68.85
CA LEU A 1172 51.15 -33.01 69.72
C LEU A 1172 50.08 -33.79 70.51
N VAL A 1173 50.32 -35.10 70.61
CA VAL A 1173 49.52 -36.15 71.25
C VAL A 1173 49.00 -35.75 72.65
N THR A 1174 47.72 -36.00 72.98
CA THR A 1174 47.29 -36.90 74.09
C THR A 1174 45.76 -36.96 74.35
N ARG A 1175 45.38 -38.18 74.80
CA ARG A 1175 44.10 -38.81 75.19
C ARG A 1175 42.95 -38.02 75.84
N ASN A 1176 41.73 -38.47 75.48
CA ASN A 1176 40.51 -38.72 76.29
C ASN A 1176 40.37 -38.03 77.66
N ASN A 1177 39.22 -37.37 77.88
CA ASN A 1177 38.16 -37.91 78.76
C ASN A 1177 36.91 -37.01 78.88
N PHE A 1178 35.76 -37.69 78.90
CA PHE A 1178 34.54 -37.46 79.70
C PHE A 1178 33.81 -36.10 79.57
N LEU A 1179 32.62 -36.10 78.96
CA LEU A 1179 31.31 -36.40 79.57
C LEU A 1179 30.91 -35.43 80.68
N LYS A 1180 29.83 -34.67 80.44
CA LYS A 1180 28.83 -34.11 81.38
C LYS A 1180 28.25 -32.82 80.76
N THR A 1181 26.95 -32.50 80.76
CA THR A 1181 25.71 -33.09 81.31
C THR A 1181 24.55 -32.23 80.77
N GLN A 1182 23.33 -32.79 80.70
CA GLN A 1182 22.02 -32.13 80.94
C GLN A 1182 21.77 -30.73 80.33
N CYS A 1183 20.81 -30.51 79.43
CA CYS A 1183 19.36 -30.75 79.60
C CYS A 1183 18.84 -30.49 81.02
N GLN A 1184 18.50 -29.24 81.33
CA GLN A 1184 17.37 -28.79 82.18
C GLN A 1184 17.62 -27.36 82.65
N LYS A 1185 16.69 -26.46 82.29
CA LYS A 1185 15.93 -25.59 83.22
C LYS A 1185 15.13 -24.62 82.38
N GLU A 1186 13.83 -24.88 82.30
CA GLU A 1186 12.81 -24.30 83.19
C GLU A 1186 12.28 -23.03 82.52
N LYS A 1187 11.19 -23.18 81.77
CA LYS A 1187 9.83 -23.12 82.30
C LYS A 1187 9.60 -21.81 83.05
N SER A 1188 8.77 -21.01 82.39
CA SER A 1188 7.65 -20.28 82.98
C SER A 1188 8.01 -19.47 84.22
N ARG A 1189 7.89 -18.15 84.09
CA ARG A 1189 7.01 -17.40 84.99
C ARG A 1189 7.11 -15.90 84.72
N TRP A 1190 5.95 -15.26 84.88
CA TRP A 1190 5.72 -13.81 85.00
C TRP A 1190 5.56 -13.03 83.69
N SER A 1191 4.32 -13.04 83.21
CA SER A 1191 3.50 -11.83 83.30
C SER A 1191 2.93 -11.69 84.72
N ASP A 1192 3.29 -10.63 85.44
CA ASP A 1192 2.42 -9.73 86.23
C ASP A 1192 3.21 -8.40 86.21
N VAL A 1193 2.69 -7.30 85.69
CA VAL A 1193 1.89 -6.25 86.34
C VAL A 1193 1.67 -5.24 85.18
N ASN A 1194 0.51 -4.84 84.69
CA ASN A 1194 -0.76 -4.41 85.28
C ASN A 1194 -0.68 -3.11 86.10
N SER A 1195 -0.81 -1.96 85.44
CA SER A 1195 -1.41 -0.68 85.94
C SER A 1195 -0.85 0.50 85.13
N GLY A 1196 -1.55 1.53 84.67
CA GLY A 1196 -2.91 2.03 84.87
C GLY A 1196 -2.98 3.39 84.12
N SER A 1197 -4.11 3.70 83.47
CA SER A 1197 -5.05 4.75 83.89
C SER A 1197 -4.86 6.13 83.23
N LEU A 1198 -5.94 6.56 82.56
CA LEU A 1198 -6.43 7.93 82.28
C LEU A 1198 -5.88 8.68 81.03
N ILE A 1199 -6.84 9.00 80.12
CA ILE A 1199 -6.83 9.94 78.97
C ILE A 1199 -6.39 9.36 77.58
N PHE A 1200 -7.31 9.37 76.59
CA PHE A 1200 -7.23 9.04 75.14
C PHE A 1200 -7.25 7.55 74.64
N SER A 1201 -8.21 7.26 73.73
CA SER A 1201 -8.43 6.14 72.75
C SER A 1201 -8.62 4.64 73.19
N GLU A 1202 -9.49 3.90 72.49
CA GLU A 1202 -10.22 2.67 72.93
C GLU A 1202 -9.59 1.25 72.67
N LYS A 1203 -9.51 0.45 73.76
CA LYS A 1203 -9.78 -1.00 74.08
C LYS A 1203 -9.55 -2.26 73.14
N LEU A 1204 -8.62 -3.13 73.62
CA LEU A 1204 -8.69 -4.56 74.12
C LEU A 1204 -8.86 -5.86 73.25
N SER A 1205 -8.29 -6.97 73.79
CA SER A 1205 -7.81 -8.27 73.24
C SER A 1205 -8.73 -9.52 73.31
N LEU A 1206 -8.28 -10.61 72.63
CA LEU A 1206 -8.65 -12.05 72.66
C LEU A 1206 -9.31 -12.65 73.93
N THR A 1207 -10.34 -13.50 73.76
CA THR A 1207 -10.50 -14.85 74.37
C THR A 1207 -11.68 -15.63 73.75
N ASN A 1208 -11.52 -16.96 73.57
CA ASN A 1208 -12.54 -18.01 73.39
C ASN A 1208 -13.57 -17.91 72.23
N GLY A 1209 -13.76 -19.04 71.53
CA GLY A 1209 -14.93 -19.27 70.68
C GLY A 1209 -16.20 -19.10 71.50
N ILE A 1210 -17.23 -18.54 70.87
CA ILE A 1210 -18.42 -18.04 71.58
C ILE A 1210 -17.97 -16.87 72.48
N LEU A 1211 -17.86 -15.62 72.03
CA LEU A 1211 -18.78 -14.81 71.23
C LEU A 1211 -18.01 -13.64 70.56
N VAL A 1212 -18.18 -13.49 69.23
CA VAL A 1212 -17.97 -12.31 68.32
C VAL A 1212 -16.52 -11.97 67.80
N HIS A 1213 -16.38 -11.80 66.46
CA HIS A 1213 -15.18 -11.82 65.57
C HIS A 1213 -14.79 -10.46 64.93
N ASN A 1214 -13.48 -10.14 64.73
CA ASN A 1214 -12.86 -9.68 63.44
C ASN A 1214 -11.33 -9.39 63.49
N ALA A 1215 -10.57 -9.71 62.41
CA ALA A 1215 -9.50 -8.92 61.75
C ALA A 1215 -8.81 -9.67 60.56
N TYR A 1216 -8.59 -8.96 59.44
CA TYR A 1216 -7.93 -9.29 58.14
C TYR A 1216 -6.39 -9.38 58.27
N GLY A 1217 -5.56 -9.88 57.34
CA GLY A 1217 -5.58 -10.27 55.92
C GLY A 1217 -4.08 -10.56 55.59
N PHE A 1218 -3.57 -11.08 54.47
CA PHE A 1218 -3.97 -11.34 53.09
C PHE A 1218 -3.17 -12.61 52.70
N ALA A 1219 -3.73 -13.55 51.93
CA ALA A 1219 -3.54 -13.72 50.47
C ALA A 1219 -2.05 -13.81 50.04
N CYS A 1220 -1.61 -14.67 49.13
CA CYS A 1220 -2.28 -15.53 48.16
C CYS A 1220 -1.24 -16.57 47.66
N PRO A 1221 -1.65 -17.63 46.95
CA PRO A 1221 -0.83 -18.80 46.70
C PRO A 1221 -0.40 -18.97 45.23
N ALA A 1222 0.45 -19.98 45.05
CA ALA A 1222 0.52 -20.92 43.91
C ALA A 1222 1.04 -20.40 42.56
N ALA A 1223 1.88 -21.21 41.91
CA ALA A 1223 1.39 -22.13 40.89
C ALA A 1223 2.51 -22.96 40.23
N TRP A 1224 2.03 -23.89 39.40
CA TRP A 1224 2.60 -24.42 38.15
C TRP A 1224 3.02 -25.88 38.10
N THR A 1225 2.39 -26.54 37.13
CA THR A 1225 2.59 -27.88 36.60
C THR A 1225 2.68 -27.77 35.08
N GLY A 1226 3.39 -28.71 34.46
CA GLY A 1226 3.29 -29.02 33.04
C GLY A 1226 3.00 -30.51 32.78
N ILE A 1227 2.30 -30.75 31.66
CA ILE A 1227 2.53 -31.78 30.61
C ILE A 1227 1.71 -33.10 30.60
N TYR A 1228 0.90 -33.22 29.51
CA TYR A 1228 0.47 -34.37 28.64
C TYR A 1228 -0.24 -35.59 29.27
N LEU A 1229 -1.33 -36.20 28.72
CA LEU A 1229 -1.56 -36.81 27.39
C LEU A 1229 -3.07 -37.18 27.21
N MET A 1230 -3.49 -37.52 25.98
CA MET A 1230 -4.83 -37.97 25.50
C MET A 1230 -5.67 -38.84 26.46
N THR A 1231 -7.02 -38.79 26.35
CA THR A 1231 -7.96 -39.91 25.99
C THR A 1231 -9.45 -39.49 26.12
N PHE A 1232 -10.24 -39.69 25.05
CA PHE A 1232 -11.71 -39.91 24.86
C PHE A 1232 -12.88 -39.24 25.64
N TYR A 1233 -13.92 -38.98 24.83
CA TYR A 1233 -15.41 -39.05 25.01
C TYR A 1233 -16.17 -37.97 25.83
N VAL A 1234 -17.05 -37.26 25.09
CA VAL A 1234 -18.46 -36.86 25.38
C VAL A 1234 -18.70 -36.03 26.66
N GLU A 1235 -19.22 -34.80 26.60
CA GLU A 1235 -20.42 -34.30 25.94
C GLU A 1235 -20.33 -32.77 25.74
#